data_AF-A0AAX0XQS2-F1
#
_entry.id   AF-A0AAX0XQS2-F1
#
_cell.length_a   1.000
_cell.length_b   1.000
_cell.length_c   1.000
_cell.angle_alpha   90.00
_cell.angle_beta   90.00
_cell.angle_gamma   90.00
#
_symmetry.space_group_name_H-M   'P 1'
#
loop_
_entity.id
_entity.type
_entity.pdbx_description
1 polymer ?
#
loop_
_entity_poly.entity_id
_entity_poly.type
_entity_poly.pdbx_seq_one_letter_code
_entity_poly.pdbx_strand_id
1 'polypeptide(L)'
;MHSPKTEQIQYIFATDAKRTDIYGVDIEICHVGAKDMRTQIIDKTVVVSSIEGSVQIVLADGSSRPLQKGEILQPGAKLNIADDAKLVLAPYDDSPAAATPDAPAHDAPAPGQPQAPDAGTAASPDIAALQKSILQGVDPTQNFEASAAGGAPAAGGGGGIGGVAGASGNGGFVTIDRIGDATIAAAGFDTTYQTEPVVDTQQVVEPLLVNELTDQGEQLVVAEDGVLNGNLLDNTVNTDGPSAASVLLFSWGGNANVAVGTSVTIDGIGTLVVNGDGSFTFTPAPNYDGAVPPVVYTVTDGTDTVQSTLELTITPVNDLADQGENVVVTEDATVSGNLLDNTVDNDGPQAATVTGFSWGGVANTTLGTPVTLAGVGTLLVNADGSYQFTPATNYDGPVPAVSYTVTDGTDSVQSLLTITITPVDEPVELAGLQLEGGELTLNESSLAGGSNPNAAAVTQSGTFTFSAADGVQSLTLGGVALVTNGQAVTAFPQTITSPLGNQLIVTGINYNPVTGTGSVNYSYTLGGSETHTQPANDNSLSESFSVVLVDTDGDNTSGSLDVVILDDVPSVTLTTNSEGLGAVSVDESLVSLGGAGSDGVASATLSAANVQAQFNPAFGADGAGSIGYSLALTGSNVASGLYAVDPAAANGQGAAIVLNQVGNVITGSAGGVDYFTLTINPSTGEVTLALLDNVWHGDTTNADDSVALTLGQGVLTLVQTVTDADGDSASAAVDLGANGVFRFEDDGPRAGLAVEAPSLGASVDESLVSLGGVGSDGVASATLSAANVQAQFNPAFGADGAGSIGYSLALTGSNVASGLYAVDPAAA
;
A
#
# COMPACT_ATOMS: atom_id res chain seq x y z
N MET A 1 -6.89 28.70 -9.91
CA MET A 1 -8.12 27.90 -9.84
C MET A 1 -7.85 26.77 -8.86
N HIS A 2 -8.33 26.90 -7.64
CA HIS A 2 -8.33 25.83 -6.65
C HIS A 2 -9.79 25.61 -6.28
N SER A 3 -10.31 24.43 -6.58
CA SER A 3 -11.60 23.98 -6.06
C SER A 3 -11.46 23.66 -4.57
N PRO A 4 -12.41 24.04 -3.70
CA PRO A 4 -12.47 23.48 -2.37
C PRO A 4 -12.89 22.01 -2.48
N LYS A 5 -12.14 21.11 -1.83
CA LYS A 5 -12.53 19.72 -1.61
C LYS A 5 -13.80 19.71 -0.76
N THR A 6 -14.86 19.10 -1.27
CA THR A 6 -16.05 18.75 -0.49
C THR A 6 -15.69 17.58 0.42
N GLU A 7 -15.69 17.78 1.73
CA GLU A 7 -15.50 16.74 2.74
C GLU A 7 -16.55 15.63 2.57
N GLN A 8 -16.11 14.38 2.54
CA GLN A 8 -16.98 13.22 2.37
C GLN A 8 -17.74 12.92 3.66
N ILE A 9 -19.05 12.72 3.48
CA ILE A 9 -20.04 12.45 4.52
C ILE A 9 -20.16 10.93 4.69
N GLN A 10 -19.92 10.41 5.90
CA GLN A 10 -19.92 8.96 6.17
C GLN A 10 -21.35 8.39 6.34
N TYR A 11 -21.55 7.17 5.84
CA TYR A 11 -22.81 6.41 5.87
C TYR A 11 -22.87 5.50 7.10
N ILE A 12 -23.98 5.50 7.85
CA ILE A 12 -24.24 4.45 8.85
C ILE A 12 -24.80 3.23 8.13
N PHE A 13 -24.00 2.14 8.01
CA PHE A 13 -24.44 0.86 7.45
C PHE A 13 -24.86 -0.13 8.55
N ALA A 14 -25.93 -0.88 8.30
CA ALA A 14 -26.67 -1.68 9.28
C ALA A 14 -26.02 -3.02 9.70
N THR A 15 -24.76 -3.31 9.34
CA THR A 15 -24.14 -4.63 9.60
C THR A 15 -22.99 -4.66 10.60
N ASP A 16 -22.41 -3.52 10.99
CA ASP A 16 -21.29 -3.52 11.95
C ASP A 16 -21.77 -3.48 13.40
N ALA A 17 -21.58 -4.60 14.11
CA ALA A 17 -21.82 -4.73 15.54
C ALA A 17 -20.63 -4.20 16.38
N LYS A 18 -20.06 -3.05 15.99
CA LYS A 18 -19.02 -2.36 16.76
C LYS A 18 -19.46 -0.92 17.05
N ARG A 19 -19.28 -0.50 18.30
CA ARG A 19 -19.31 0.92 18.71
C ARG A 19 -18.44 1.69 17.72
N THR A 20 -19.06 2.58 16.95
CA THR A 20 -18.36 3.44 15.99
C THR A 20 -18.36 4.83 16.59
N ASP A 21 -17.20 5.29 17.08
CA ASP A 21 -17.02 6.68 17.50
C ASP A 21 -16.94 7.55 16.23
N ILE A 22 -17.99 8.31 15.99
CA ILE A 22 -18.01 9.36 14.97
C ILE A 22 -18.25 10.67 15.72
N TYR A 23 -17.21 11.51 15.82
CA TYR A 23 -17.23 12.83 16.45
C TYR A 23 -17.77 12.89 17.90
N GLY A 24 -17.45 11.89 18.73
CA GLY A 24 -17.74 11.87 20.16
C GLY A 24 -19.23 11.70 20.48
N VAL A 25 -19.89 10.75 19.82
CA VAL A 25 -21.29 10.35 20.01
C VAL A 25 -21.31 8.89 20.47
N ASP A 26 -21.68 8.65 21.74
CA ASP A 26 -21.81 7.31 22.32
C ASP A 26 -23.11 6.66 21.82
N ILE A 27 -23.03 5.64 20.96
CA ILE A 27 -24.20 4.93 20.43
C ILE A 27 -24.41 3.61 21.19
N GLU A 28 -25.47 3.54 22.00
CA GLU A 28 -25.91 2.30 22.67
C GLU A 28 -26.95 1.56 21.81
N ILE A 29 -26.64 0.32 21.41
CA ILE A 29 -27.48 -0.50 20.51
C ILE A 29 -28.19 -1.58 21.33
N CYS A 30 -29.52 -1.48 21.44
CA CYS A 30 -30.37 -2.55 22.00
C CYS A 30 -31.10 -3.29 20.87
N HIS A 31 -30.86 -4.59 20.72
CA HIS A 31 -31.54 -5.46 19.74
C HIS A 31 -32.79 -6.10 20.37
N VAL A 32 -33.94 -6.00 19.70
CA VAL A 32 -35.13 -6.86 19.90
C VAL A 32 -35.59 -7.28 18.49
N GLY A 33 -35.96 -8.55 18.31
CA GLY A 33 -35.99 -9.19 16.98
C GLY A 33 -37.36 -9.41 16.31
N ALA A 34 -37.26 -9.48 14.98
CA ALA A 34 -38.19 -9.93 13.93
C ALA A 34 -38.99 -8.85 13.16
N LYS A 35 -38.41 -8.41 12.03
CA LYS A 35 -38.94 -7.43 11.05
C LYS A 35 -39.08 -6.02 11.63
N ASP A 36 -38.10 -5.64 12.44
CA ASP A 36 -38.21 -4.53 13.38
C ASP A 36 -37.51 -3.28 12.87
N MET A 37 -38.24 -2.17 12.90
CA MET A 37 -37.59 -0.86 12.86
C MET A 37 -36.77 -0.68 14.14
N ARG A 38 -35.50 -0.33 14.01
CA ARG A 38 -34.61 -0.08 15.15
C ARG A 38 -34.89 1.29 15.73
N THR A 39 -35.08 1.39 17.05
CA THR A 39 -35.23 2.68 17.73
C THR A 39 -33.86 3.26 18.08
N GLN A 40 -33.54 4.45 17.56
CA GLN A 40 -32.32 5.21 17.83
C GLN A 40 -32.65 6.53 18.54
N ILE A 41 -31.83 6.92 19.53
CA ILE A 41 -31.95 8.21 20.22
C ILE A 41 -30.80 9.09 19.77
N ILE A 42 -31.10 10.33 19.39
CA ILE A 42 -30.10 11.35 19.05
C ILE A 42 -29.58 12.00 20.32
N ASP A 43 -28.29 12.20 20.49
CA ASP A 43 -27.64 12.75 21.69
C ASP A 43 -27.16 14.20 21.52
N LYS A 44 -27.00 14.67 20.27
CA LYS A 44 -26.57 16.03 19.90
C LYS A 44 -27.45 16.64 18.80
N THR A 45 -27.49 17.96 18.70
CA THR A 45 -28.29 18.63 17.65
C THR A 45 -27.67 18.41 16.27
N VAL A 46 -28.46 17.85 15.34
CA VAL A 46 -28.02 17.50 13.98
C VAL A 46 -29.09 17.82 12.95
N VAL A 47 -28.73 17.97 11.68
CA VAL A 47 -29.67 18.19 10.56
C VAL A 47 -29.68 17.00 9.61
N VAL A 48 -30.87 16.61 9.14
CA VAL A 48 -31.03 15.48 8.21
C VAL A 48 -30.58 15.87 6.80
N SER A 49 -29.50 15.27 6.32
CA SER A 49 -28.89 15.58 5.02
C SER A 49 -29.45 14.73 3.87
N SER A 50 -29.74 13.46 4.12
CA SER A 50 -30.45 12.59 3.17
C SER A 50 -31.07 11.38 3.86
N ILE A 51 -32.12 10.83 3.23
CA ILE A 51 -32.84 9.65 3.69
C ILE A 51 -33.07 8.75 2.47
N GLU A 52 -32.63 7.49 2.54
CA GLU A 52 -33.03 6.41 1.64
C GLU A 52 -33.78 5.35 2.45
N GLY A 53 -34.91 4.83 1.98
CA GLY A 53 -35.72 3.86 2.74
C GLY A 53 -36.66 4.50 3.79
N SER A 54 -37.21 3.68 4.69
CA SER A 54 -38.21 4.12 5.67
C SER A 54 -37.60 4.51 7.02
N VAL A 55 -37.58 5.80 7.33
CA VAL A 55 -37.19 6.35 8.63
C VAL A 55 -38.34 7.17 9.21
N GLN A 56 -38.71 6.90 10.46
CA GLN A 56 -39.78 7.61 11.18
C GLN A 56 -39.28 8.25 12.47
N ILE A 57 -39.76 9.44 12.81
CA ILE A 57 -39.55 10.08 14.11
C ILE A 57 -40.74 9.78 15.03
N VAL A 58 -40.45 9.41 16.28
CA VAL A 58 -41.43 9.16 17.34
C VAL A 58 -41.68 10.47 18.08
N LEU A 59 -42.93 10.92 18.07
CA LEU A 59 -43.38 12.14 18.74
C LEU A 59 -43.63 11.87 20.24
N ALA A 60 -43.69 12.94 21.03
CA ALA A 60 -43.88 12.85 22.48
C ALA A 60 -45.19 12.18 22.92
N ASP A 61 -46.19 12.12 22.03
CA ASP A 61 -47.47 11.41 22.25
C ASP A 61 -47.42 9.91 21.91
N GLY A 62 -46.25 9.41 21.50
CA GLY A 62 -46.02 8.01 21.11
C GLY A 62 -46.39 7.67 19.67
N SER A 63 -46.94 8.62 18.90
CA SER A 63 -47.18 8.45 17.46
C SER A 63 -45.88 8.58 16.66
N SER A 64 -45.85 8.07 15.42
CA SER A 64 -44.68 8.16 14.54
C SER A 64 -45.05 8.78 13.19
N ARG A 65 -44.15 9.60 12.63
CA ARG A 65 -44.27 10.15 11.27
C ARG A 65 -42.98 9.98 10.48
N PRO A 66 -43.02 9.97 9.14
CA PRO A 66 -41.80 9.98 8.33
C PRO A 66 -40.89 11.17 8.66
N LEU A 67 -39.59 10.90 8.76
CA LEU A 67 -38.56 11.92 8.92
C LEU A 67 -38.34 12.67 7.59
N GLN A 68 -38.08 13.98 7.62
CA GLN A 68 -37.88 14.78 6.41
C GLN A 68 -36.44 15.26 6.26
N LYS A 69 -35.97 15.38 5.01
CA LYS A 69 -34.68 16.00 4.70
C LYS A 69 -34.70 17.48 5.09
N GLY A 70 -33.64 17.95 5.73
CA GLY A 70 -33.48 19.29 6.28
C GLY A 70 -34.06 19.48 7.69
N GLU A 71 -34.67 18.45 8.27
CA GLU A 71 -35.21 18.52 9.63
C GLU A 71 -34.09 18.53 10.67
N ILE A 72 -34.21 19.40 11.68
CA ILE A 72 -33.24 19.49 12.78
C ILE A 72 -33.71 18.57 13.90
N LEU A 73 -32.86 17.62 14.28
CA LEU A 73 -33.08 16.68 15.37
C LEU A 73 -32.36 17.18 16.61
N GLN A 74 -33.12 17.34 17.70
CA GLN A 74 -32.59 17.74 19.00
C GLN A 74 -32.16 16.51 19.82
N PRO A 75 -31.27 16.67 20.80
CA PRO A 75 -30.97 15.64 21.78
C PRO A 75 -32.24 15.05 22.40
N GLY A 76 -32.31 13.72 22.50
CA GLY A 76 -33.46 12.96 22.98
C GLY A 76 -34.48 12.56 21.90
N ALA A 77 -34.33 13.02 20.65
CA ALA A 77 -35.24 12.62 19.56
C ALA A 77 -35.13 11.11 19.27
N LYS A 78 -36.28 10.42 19.22
CA LYS A 78 -36.38 8.98 18.95
C LYS A 78 -36.73 8.71 17.49
N LEU A 79 -35.92 7.91 16.81
CA LEU A 79 -36.11 7.52 15.42
C LEU A 79 -36.34 6.01 15.32
N ASN A 80 -37.25 5.58 14.46
CA ASN A 80 -37.45 4.20 14.06
C ASN A 80 -36.93 4.03 12.62
N ILE A 81 -35.87 3.26 12.43
CA ILE A 81 -35.14 3.08 11.17
C ILE A 81 -35.34 1.65 10.68
N ALA A 82 -35.84 1.47 9.46
CA ALA A 82 -35.95 0.15 8.84
C ALA A 82 -34.56 -0.41 8.50
N ASP A 83 -34.39 -1.74 8.51
CA ASP A 83 -33.11 -2.41 8.29
C ASP A 83 -32.48 -2.13 6.90
N ASP A 84 -33.28 -1.69 5.92
CA ASP A 84 -32.85 -1.32 4.56
C ASP A 84 -32.72 0.21 4.36
N ALA A 85 -32.96 1.01 5.39
CA ALA A 85 -32.90 2.47 5.31
C ALA A 85 -31.49 3.02 5.58
N LYS A 86 -31.11 4.07 4.84
CA LYS A 86 -29.91 4.87 5.09
C LYS A 86 -30.31 6.27 5.54
N LEU A 87 -29.69 6.73 6.61
CA LEU A 87 -29.87 8.08 7.13
C LEU A 87 -28.51 8.78 7.18
N VAL A 88 -28.47 10.01 6.66
CA VAL A 88 -27.28 10.85 6.70
C VAL A 88 -27.60 12.09 7.51
N LEU A 89 -26.78 12.36 8.51
CA LEU A 89 -26.91 13.48 9.44
C LEU A 89 -25.69 14.38 9.30
N ALA A 90 -25.89 15.69 9.38
CA ALA A 90 -24.81 16.68 9.41
C ALA A 90 -24.86 17.46 10.73
N PRO A 91 -23.72 18.02 11.18
CA PRO A 91 -23.69 18.91 12.33
C PRO A 91 -24.66 20.07 12.14
N TYR A 92 -25.40 20.43 13.18
CA TYR A 92 -26.18 21.66 13.17
C TYR A 92 -25.24 22.83 13.49
N ASP A 93 -24.89 23.62 12.47
CA ASP A 93 -24.12 24.85 12.63
C ASP A 93 -25.08 26.04 12.86
N ASP A 94 -25.01 26.64 14.05
CA ASP A 94 -25.82 27.82 14.45
C ASP A 94 -25.10 29.15 14.12
N SER A 95 -24.05 29.10 13.29
CA SER A 95 -23.31 30.29 12.87
C SER A 95 -24.18 31.16 11.93
N PRO A 96 -24.39 32.45 12.23
CA PRO A 96 -25.16 33.33 11.36
C PRO A 96 -24.44 33.50 10.01
N ALA A 97 -25.11 33.09 8.94
CA ALA A 97 -24.57 33.08 7.59
C ALA A 97 -24.00 34.45 7.18
N ALA A 98 -22.73 34.47 6.81
CA ALA A 98 -22.09 35.64 6.21
C ALA A 98 -22.66 35.89 4.81
N ALA A 99 -23.13 37.12 4.58
CA ALA A 99 -23.64 37.57 3.29
C ALA A 99 -22.56 37.49 2.21
N THR A 100 -22.80 36.70 1.16
CA THR A 100 -22.05 36.76 -0.09
C THR A 100 -22.84 37.54 -1.14
N PRO A 101 -22.19 38.45 -1.89
CA PRO A 101 -22.85 39.27 -2.89
C PRO A 101 -22.87 38.51 -4.22
N ASP A 102 -23.97 37.84 -4.52
CA ASP A 102 -24.32 37.60 -5.91
C ASP A 102 -25.84 37.50 -6.06
N ALA A 103 -26.42 38.56 -6.63
CA ALA A 103 -27.80 38.57 -7.07
C ALA A 103 -27.89 39.32 -8.39
N PRO A 104 -28.52 38.71 -9.41
CA PRO A 104 -29.28 39.45 -10.39
C PRO A 104 -30.76 39.46 -9.97
N ALA A 105 -31.21 40.67 -9.63
CA ALA A 105 -32.55 41.25 -9.71
C ALA A 105 -33.79 40.33 -9.69
N HIS A 106 -34.68 40.58 -8.72
CA HIS A 106 -36.11 40.37 -8.89
C HIS A 106 -36.88 41.68 -8.64
N ASP A 107 -37.79 41.99 -9.57
CA ASP A 107 -38.68 43.15 -9.58
C ASP A 107 -39.60 43.22 -8.34
N ALA A 108 -39.95 44.46 -7.98
CA ALA A 108 -40.83 44.86 -6.87
C ALA A 108 -42.33 44.97 -7.32
N PRO A 109 -43.27 45.46 -6.48
CA PRO A 109 -44.02 44.72 -5.47
C PRO A 109 -45.57 44.92 -5.60
N ALA A 110 -46.37 44.29 -4.69
CA ALA A 110 -47.55 44.84 -3.95
C ALA A 110 -48.56 43.72 -3.53
N PRO A 111 -49.54 43.95 -2.63
CA PRO A 111 -49.40 43.72 -1.18
C PRO A 111 -50.58 42.95 -0.54
N GLY A 112 -50.37 42.37 0.65
CA GLY A 112 -51.44 41.74 1.44
C GLY A 112 -51.01 41.37 2.86
N GLN A 113 -51.00 42.35 3.76
CA GLN A 113 -50.88 42.21 5.22
C GLN A 113 -52.16 41.58 5.83
N PRO A 114 -52.12 40.92 7.01
CA PRO A 114 -51.69 41.56 8.27
C PRO A 114 -50.68 40.80 9.14
N GLN A 115 -49.91 41.59 9.89
CA GLN A 115 -48.98 41.21 10.96
C GLN A 115 -49.68 40.83 12.29
N ALA A 116 -49.11 39.85 13.00
CA ALA A 116 -48.54 39.94 14.37
C ALA A 116 -48.41 38.52 15.01
N PRO A 117 -47.56 38.27 16.02
CA PRO A 117 -46.30 38.93 16.42
C PRO A 117 -45.11 37.94 16.56
N ASP A 118 -43.94 38.55 16.72
CA ASP A 118 -42.65 38.00 17.15
C ASP A 118 -42.71 37.29 18.53
N ALA A 119 -41.91 36.24 18.69
CA ALA A 119 -41.60 35.61 19.98
C ALA A 119 -40.20 34.98 19.95
N GLY A 120 -39.20 35.77 20.33
CA GLY A 120 -37.89 35.29 20.74
C GLY A 120 -37.91 34.58 22.10
N THR A 121 -36.89 33.73 22.29
CA THR A 121 -36.15 33.45 23.53
C THR A 121 -36.93 33.51 24.85
N ALA A 122 -37.24 32.35 25.42
CA ALA A 122 -37.60 32.21 26.83
C ALA A 122 -36.48 31.50 27.59
N ALA A 123 -35.54 32.30 28.11
CA ALA A 123 -34.85 31.94 29.35
C ALA A 123 -35.88 31.98 30.49
N SER A 124 -35.73 31.12 31.48
CA SER A 124 -36.61 31.11 32.65
C SER A 124 -36.60 32.48 33.36
N PRO A 125 -37.76 32.91 33.92
CA PRO A 125 -37.92 34.26 34.49
C PRO A 125 -36.94 34.59 35.63
N ASP A 126 -36.39 33.56 36.29
CA ASP A 126 -35.46 33.74 37.42
C ASP A 126 -34.04 34.11 36.96
N ILE A 127 -33.59 33.60 35.82
CA ILE A 127 -32.28 33.94 35.24
C ILE A 127 -32.31 35.36 34.68
N ALA A 128 -33.43 35.75 34.04
CA ALA A 128 -33.62 37.11 33.53
C ALA A 128 -33.71 38.15 34.66
N ALA A 129 -34.25 37.78 35.83
CA ALA A 129 -34.32 38.65 36.99
C ALA A 129 -32.95 38.84 37.68
N LEU A 130 -32.14 37.78 37.76
CA LEU A 130 -30.78 37.81 38.33
C LEU A 130 -29.79 38.60 37.46
N GLN A 131 -29.88 38.45 36.13
CA GLN A 131 -29.03 39.21 35.20
C GLN A 131 -29.35 40.71 35.24
N LYS A 132 -30.62 41.07 35.52
CA LYS A 132 -31.05 42.47 35.61
C LYS A 132 -30.66 43.14 36.92
N SER A 133 -30.57 42.40 38.04
CA SER A 133 -30.07 42.95 39.32
C SER A 133 -28.56 43.20 39.30
N ILE A 134 -27.79 42.31 38.67
CA ILE A 134 -26.33 42.47 38.46
C ILE A 134 -26.04 43.70 37.58
N LEU A 135 -26.80 43.88 36.48
CA LEU A 135 -26.62 45.03 35.58
C LEU A 135 -27.00 46.39 36.21
N GLN A 136 -27.81 46.38 37.27
CA GLN A 136 -28.25 47.59 37.97
C GLN A 136 -27.45 47.88 39.25
N GLY A 137 -26.46 47.04 39.58
CA GLY A 137 -25.59 47.22 40.75
C GLY A 137 -26.30 47.08 42.10
N VAL A 138 -27.41 46.34 42.14
CA VAL A 138 -28.23 46.14 43.34
C VAL A 138 -27.88 44.78 43.96
N ASP A 139 -27.70 44.72 45.29
CA ASP A 139 -27.38 43.50 46.03
C ASP A 139 -28.47 42.41 45.83
N PRO A 140 -28.15 41.26 45.20
CA PRO A 140 -29.11 40.19 44.92
C PRO A 140 -29.67 39.50 46.17
N THR A 141 -29.07 39.69 47.35
CA THR A 141 -29.46 38.98 48.59
C THR A 141 -30.70 39.55 49.27
N GLN A 142 -31.22 40.71 48.83
CA GLN A 142 -32.40 41.35 49.43
C GLN A 142 -33.73 41.02 48.72
N ASN A 143 -33.69 40.44 47.51
CA ASN A 143 -34.88 40.21 46.68
C ASN A 143 -35.13 38.74 46.29
N PHE A 144 -34.34 37.79 46.81
CA PHE A 144 -34.53 36.36 46.57
C PHE A 144 -34.49 35.57 47.89
N GLU A 145 -35.46 34.68 48.09
CA GLU A 145 -35.55 33.81 49.27
C GLU A 145 -34.38 32.82 49.32
N ALA A 146 -33.82 32.60 50.51
CA ALA A 146 -32.72 31.66 50.74
C ALA A 146 -33.19 30.21 50.60
N SER A 147 -32.59 29.45 49.67
CA SER A 147 -32.82 28.02 49.51
C SER A 147 -31.96 27.21 50.49
N ALA A 148 -32.54 26.83 51.64
CA ALA A 148 -32.00 25.80 52.52
C ALA A 148 -32.71 24.46 52.30
N ALA A 149 -31.89 23.42 52.14
CA ALA A 149 -32.09 21.99 52.37
C ALA A 149 -33.52 21.41 52.54
N GLY A 150 -33.81 20.41 51.68
CA GLY A 150 -34.49 19.17 52.08
C GLY A 150 -36.01 19.20 52.16
N GLY A 151 -36.67 18.62 51.14
CA GLY A 151 -38.12 18.47 51.10
C GLY A 151 -38.69 17.40 52.04
N ALA A 152 -39.88 17.68 52.58
CA ALA A 152 -40.95 16.74 52.93
C ALA A 152 -42.30 17.49 52.98
N PRO A 153 -43.45 16.82 52.77
CA PRO A 153 -44.43 17.26 51.76
C PRO A 153 -45.58 18.15 52.26
N ALA A 154 -46.05 18.95 51.30
CA ALA A 154 -47.42 19.35 51.03
C ALA A 154 -48.41 19.56 52.19
N ALA A 155 -48.76 20.83 52.41
CA ALA A 155 -50.14 21.19 52.75
C ALA A 155 -50.48 22.60 52.24
N GLY A 156 -51.24 22.67 51.16
CA GLY A 156 -52.25 23.71 50.95
C GLY A 156 -53.60 23.00 50.88
N GLY A 157 -54.68 23.43 51.49
CA GLY A 157 -54.96 24.57 52.36
C GLY A 157 -56.44 24.48 52.77
N GLY A 158 -56.85 25.26 53.77
CA GLY A 158 -58.27 25.52 54.01
C GLY A 158 -58.70 25.54 55.47
N GLY A 159 -58.70 26.74 56.05
CA GLY A 159 -59.72 27.26 56.98
C GLY A 159 -60.04 26.49 58.26
N GLY A 160 -59.73 27.09 59.42
CA GLY A 160 -60.37 26.70 60.67
C GLY A 160 -59.63 27.15 61.91
N ILE A 161 -60.14 28.20 62.55
CA ILE A 161 -60.18 28.45 64.00
C ILE A 161 -59.22 27.68 64.95
N GLY A 162 -58.33 28.44 65.60
CA GLY A 162 -58.02 28.32 67.04
C GLY A 162 -57.09 27.19 67.53
N GLY A 163 -56.22 27.55 68.48
CA GLY A 163 -55.74 26.63 69.51
C GLY A 163 -54.26 26.23 69.48
N VAL A 164 -53.54 26.66 70.51
CA VAL A 164 -52.30 26.12 71.10
C VAL A 164 -52.05 24.62 70.94
N ALA A 165 -50.80 24.21 70.65
CA ALA A 165 -49.99 23.26 71.45
C ALA A 165 -48.79 22.65 70.67
N GLY A 166 -47.60 22.78 71.26
CA GLY A 166 -46.62 21.71 71.55
C GLY A 166 -46.23 20.63 70.52
N ALA A 167 -44.91 20.60 70.28
CA ALA A 167 -43.98 19.47 70.53
C ALA A 167 -43.56 18.51 69.39
N SER A 168 -42.25 18.59 69.10
CA SER A 168 -41.20 17.57 69.35
C SER A 168 -41.00 16.33 68.44
N GLY A 169 -39.74 16.20 67.98
CA GLY A 169 -38.95 14.95 67.96
C GLY A 169 -38.12 14.79 66.67
N ASN A 170 -36.86 14.34 66.65
CA ASN A 170 -35.89 13.91 67.66
C ASN A 170 -34.52 13.68 66.97
N GLY A 171 -33.42 13.93 67.69
CA GLY A 171 -32.08 13.39 67.41
C GLY A 171 -31.27 13.37 68.72
N GLY A 172 -30.98 12.16 69.24
CA GLY A 172 -30.20 11.90 70.47
C GLY A 172 -28.69 12.15 70.29
N PHE A 173 -27.85 12.22 71.33
CA PHE A 173 -27.83 11.39 72.54
C PHE A 173 -27.20 12.05 73.79
N VAL A 174 -27.50 11.39 74.91
CA VAL A 174 -26.89 11.34 76.27
C VAL A 174 -26.99 12.58 77.16
N THR A 175 -28.14 12.69 77.84
CA THR A 175 -28.23 13.20 79.21
C THR A 175 -28.48 12.05 80.18
N ILE A 176 -27.63 11.93 81.20
CA ILE A 176 -27.90 11.13 82.40
C ILE A 176 -29.00 11.87 83.17
N ASP A 177 -30.13 11.21 83.40
CA ASP A 177 -31.11 11.66 84.38
C ASP A 177 -31.27 10.60 85.48
N ARG A 178 -31.18 11.06 86.73
CA ARG A 178 -31.44 10.27 87.93
C ARG A 178 -32.69 10.84 88.59
N ILE A 179 -33.80 10.22 88.23
CA ILE A 179 -35.06 10.07 88.96
C ILE A 179 -34.91 9.97 90.49
N GLY A 180 -35.74 10.73 91.20
CA GLY A 180 -36.35 10.29 92.46
C GLY A 180 -35.81 10.89 93.76
N ASP A 181 -36.69 11.67 94.40
CA ASP A 181 -36.92 11.87 95.82
C ASP A 181 -35.76 12.35 96.72
N ALA A 182 -35.52 13.67 96.70
CA ALA A 182 -34.80 14.34 97.78
C ALA A 182 -35.67 14.36 99.05
N THR A 183 -35.48 13.33 99.87
CA THR A 183 -35.97 13.24 101.25
C THR A 183 -34.98 13.95 102.16
N ILE A 184 -35.52 14.66 103.15
CA ILE A 184 -34.85 15.44 104.19
C ILE A 184 -33.78 14.61 104.93
N ALA A 185 -32.57 15.16 105.05
CA ALA A 185 -31.68 14.86 106.17
C ALA A 185 -31.43 16.16 106.95
N ALA A 186 -32.08 16.24 108.09
CA ALA A 186 -31.76 17.16 109.16
C ALA A 186 -30.43 16.75 109.81
N ALA A 187 -29.58 17.73 110.08
CA ALA A 187 -28.74 17.74 111.27
C ALA A 187 -29.04 19.04 112.01
N GLY A 188 -30.04 18.98 112.87
CA GLY A 188 -30.26 19.95 113.91
C GLY A 188 -29.25 19.69 115.03
N PHE A 189 -28.32 20.61 115.22
CA PHE A 189 -27.81 20.89 116.56
C PHE A 189 -28.58 22.09 117.10
N ASP A 190 -29.36 21.79 118.14
CA ASP A 190 -30.03 22.70 119.07
C ASP A 190 -29.18 22.76 120.35
N THR A 191 -28.96 23.95 120.89
CA THR A 191 -28.20 24.21 122.13
C THR A 191 -28.99 25.07 123.10
N THR A 192 -30.16 24.61 123.57
CA THR A 192 -30.80 25.20 124.76
C THR A 192 -30.03 24.86 126.06
N TYR A 193 -29.10 25.76 126.40
CA TYR A 193 -28.90 26.46 127.68
C TYR A 193 -29.10 25.76 129.05
N GLN A 194 -28.04 25.90 129.88
CA GLN A 194 -27.94 26.31 131.32
C GLN A 194 -26.81 25.47 131.96
N THR A 195 -25.69 26.04 132.45
CA THR A 195 -25.57 26.91 133.63
C THR A 195 -24.33 27.84 133.61
N GLU A 196 -24.52 29.09 134.06
CA GLU A 196 -23.57 30.18 134.43
C GLU A 196 -22.43 29.79 135.43
N PRO A 197 -21.48 30.68 135.81
CA PRO A 197 -20.61 31.59 135.03
C PRO A 197 -19.13 31.56 135.50
N VAL A 198 -18.17 31.92 134.63
CA VAL A 198 -16.91 32.58 135.05
C VAL A 198 -16.50 33.60 133.99
N VAL A 199 -16.31 34.83 134.43
CA VAL A 199 -15.64 35.91 133.68
C VAL A 199 -14.14 35.64 133.70
N ASP A 200 -13.50 35.50 132.54
CA ASP A 200 -12.08 35.80 132.40
C ASP A 200 -11.82 36.54 131.08
N THR A 201 -11.10 37.64 131.22
CA THR A 201 -10.78 38.68 130.26
C THR A 201 -9.48 38.34 129.54
N GLN A 202 -9.51 37.59 128.43
CA GLN A 202 -8.37 37.56 127.50
C GLN A 202 -8.81 37.57 126.03
N GLN A 203 -8.52 38.71 125.40
CA GLN A 203 -8.19 38.84 123.99
C GLN A 203 -7.42 37.60 123.49
N VAL A 204 -8.00 36.88 122.53
CA VAL A 204 -7.21 36.11 121.56
C VAL A 204 -7.50 36.73 120.21
N VAL A 205 -6.48 37.37 119.67
CA VAL A 205 -6.40 37.92 118.31
C VAL A 205 -6.64 36.75 117.35
N GLU A 206 -7.70 36.79 116.53
CA GLU A 206 -7.69 36.03 115.28
C GLU A 206 -6.47 36.54 114.50
N PRO A 207 -5.56 35.66 114.00
CA PRO A 207 -4.49 36.14 113.15
C PRO A 207 -5.15 36.86 111.98
N LEU A 208 -4.73 38.10 111.73
CA LEU A 208 -4.99 38.73 110.44
C LEU A 208 -4.54 37.71 109.39
N LEU A 209 -5.45 37.25 108.54
CA LEU A 209 -5.07 36.55 107.32
C LEU A 209 -4.02 37.44 106.64
N VAL A 210 -2.81 36.91 106.49
CA VAL A 210 -1.78 37.59 105.70
C VAL A 210 -2.26 37.42 104.27
N ASN A 211 -2.52 38.54 103.59
CA ASN A 211 -2.87 38.52 102.18
C ASN A 211 -1.86 37.65 101.40
N GLU A 212 -2.33 36.62 100.71
CA GLU A 212 -1.49 35.69 99.97
C GLU A 212 -1.88 35.68 98.48
N LEU A 213 -1.00 36.25 97.66
CA LEU A 213 -1.10 36.22 96.20
C LEU A 213 0.03 35.34 95.62
N THR A 214 -0.35 34.28 94.90
CA THR A 214 0.59 33.41 94.18
C THR A 214 0.14 33.15 92.76
N ASP A 215 1.10 32.93 91.87
CA ASP A 215 0.89 32.75 90.45
C ASP A 215 1.99 31.86 89.88
N GLN A 216 1.65 30.95 88.96
CA GLN A 216 2.59 30.04 88.31
C GLN A 216 2.81 30.44 86.86
N GLY A 217 3.99 30.15 86.31
CA GLY A 217 4.27 30.48 84.90
C GLY A 217 3.47 29.64 83.91
N GLU A 218 3.19 30.20 82.75
CA GLU A 218 2.56 29.53 81.61
C GLU A 218 3.58 29.08 80.58
N GLN A 219 3.29 27.96 79.93
CA GLN A 219 4.05 27.49 78.78
C GLN A 219 3.08 27.10 77.66
N LEU A 220 3.21 27.73 76.50
CA LEU A 220 2.34 27.51 75.34
C LEU A 220 3.16 27.28 74.07
N VAL A 221 2.61 26.47 73.18
CA VAL A 221 3.20 26.13 71.88
C VAL A 221 2.18 26.41 70.79
N VAL A 222 2.60 27.03 69.71
CA VAL A 222 1.79 27.24 68.50
C VAL A 222 2.64 26.99 67.26
N ALA A 223 2.02 26.58 66.17
CA ALA A 223 2.69 26.59 64.87
C ALA A 223 2.95 28.04 64.44
N GLU A 224 3.94 28.26 63.59
CA GLU A 224 4.12 29.57 62.96
C GLU A 224 2.88 30.02 62.19
N ASP A 225 2.80 31.33 61.93
CA ASP A 225 1.62 32.03 61.38
C ASP A 225 0.32 31.94 62.21
N GLY A 226 0.34 31.19 63.31
CA GLY A 226 -0.76 31.07 64.27
C GLY A 226 -0.79 32.21 65.28
N VAL A 227 -1.95 32.86 65.44
CA VAL A 227 -2.18 33.77 66.57
C VAL A 227 -2.46 32.96 67.84
N LEU A 228 -1.67 33.20 68.88
CA LEU A 228 -1.84 32.57 70.18
C LEU A 228 -2.61 33.49 71.13
N ASN A 229 -3.67 32.96 71.75
CA ASN A 229 -4.43 33.65 72.79
C ASN A 229 -4.46 32.80 74.06
N GLY A 230 -4.38 33.45 75.22
CA GLY A 230 -4.44 32.76 76.51
C GLY A 230 -4.74 33.73 77.65
N ASN A 231 -4.68 33.23 78.89
CA ASN A 231 -4.88 34.01 80.09
C ASN A 231 -3.78 33.70 81.12
N LEU A 232 -3.11 34.75 81.60
CA LEU A 232 -2.03 34.70 82.58
C LEU A 232 -2.51 34.57 84.02
N LEU A 233 -3.83 34.62 84.26
CA LEU A 233 -4.40 34.55 85.61
C LEU A 233 -5.12 33.23 85.91
N ASP A 234 -5.11 32.28 84.97
CA ASP A 234 -5.86 31.01 85.10
C ASP A 234 -5.34 30.13 86.25
N ASN A 235 -4.06 30.29 86.61
CA ASN A 235 -3.41 29.56 87.70
C ASN A 235 -3.15 30.43 88.96
N THR A 236 -3.67 31.66 88.98
CA THR A 236 -3.51 32.57 90.13
C THR A 236 -4.36 32.12 91.31
N VAL A 237 -3.75 32.09 92.50
CA VAL A 237 -4.45 31.88 93.77
C VAL A 237 -4.43 33.19 94.55
N ASN A 238 -5.63 33.73 94.82
CA ASN A 238 -5.88 34.93 95.60
C ASN A 238 -7.09 34.69 96.52
N THR A 239 -6.88 33.95 97.60
CA THR A 239 -7.97 33.44 98.46
C THR A 239 -8.52 34.47 99.45
N ASP A 240 -7.77 35.51 99.76
CA ASP A 240 -8.04 36.44 100.85
C ASP A 240 -7.71 37.92 100.52
N GLY A 241 -7.40 38.23 99.26
CA GLY A 241 -7.01 39.58 98.86
C GLY A 241 -8.14 40.60 98.78
N PRO A 242 -7.80 41.90 98.96
CA PRO A 242 -8.78 42.98 99.02
C PRO A 242 -9.43 43.30 97.65
N SER A 243 -8.81 42.88 96.54
CA SER A 243 -9.36 42.95 95.18
C SER A 243 -9.10 41.65 94.43
N ALA A 244 -9.79 41.45 93.30
CA ALA A 244 -9.45 40.38 92.36
C ALA A 244 -8.03 40.56 91.82
N ALA A 245 -7.35 39.45 91.51
CA ALA A 245 -6.04 39.49 90.89
C ALA A 245 -6.13 40.12 89.49
N SER A 246 -5.13 40.92 89.14
CA SER A 246 -5.01 41.59 87.84
C SER A 246 -3.55 41.72 87.45
N VAL A 247 -3.25 41.73 86.15
CA VAL A 247 -1.89 41.98 85.67
C VAL A 247 -1.60 43.48 85.74
N LEU A 248 -0.49 43.85 86.38
CA LEU A 248 -0.07 45.24 86.58
C LEU A 248 0.79 45.75 85.42
N LEU A 249 1.80 44.96 85.05
CA LEU A 249 2.77 45.27 83.99
C LEU A 249 3.46 44.00 83.50
N PHE A 250 4.10 44.08 82.34
CA PHE A 250 4.93 43.00 81.80
C PHE A 250 6.23 43.54 81.19
N SER A 251 7.20 42.64 81.00
CA SER A 251 8.46 42.90 80.31
C SER A 251 8.71 41.79 79.30
N TRP A 252 9.08 42.16 78.07
CA TRP A 252 9.35 41.23 76.98
C TRP A 252 10.50 41.71 76.08
N GLY A 253 11.56 40.89 76.01
CA GLY A 253 12.80 41.26 75.32
C GLY A 253 13.43 42.54 75.89
N GLY A 254 13.64 43.55 75.03
CA GLY A 254 14.16 44.87 75.44
C GLY A 254 13.11 45.82 76.03
N ASN A 255 11.83 45.45 76.02
CA ASN A 255 10.73 46.29 76.52
C ASN A 255 10.48 45.97 77.99
N ALA A 256 10.87 46.88 78.90
CA ALA A 256 10.73 46.69 80.34
C ALA A 256 9.57 47.52 80.93
N ASN A 257 8.86 46.95 81.89
CA ASN A 257 7.77 47.60 82.65
C ASN A 257 6.66 48.20 81.76
N VAL A 258 6.26 47.48 80.72
CA VAL A 258 5.18 47.85 79.82
C VAL A 258 3.85 47.77 80.55
N ALA A 259 3.06 48.84 80.48
CA ALA A 259 1.70 48.87 81.05
C ALA A 259 0.75 47.96 80.26
N VAL A 260 -0.17 47.30 80.97
CA VAL A 260 -1.19 46.44 80.35
C VAL A 260 -2.06 47.18 79.32
N GLY A 261 -2.53 46.44 78.31
CA GLY A 261 -3.25 46.96 77.15
C GLY A 261 -2.35 47.62 76.08
N THR A 262 -1.04 47.69 76.30
CA THR A 262 -0.08 48.21 75.33
C THR A 262 0.42 47.08 74.42
N SER A 263 0.38 47.31 73.11
CA SER A 263 0.98 46.41 72.12
C SER A 263 2.49 46.65 72.01
N VAL A 264 3.26 45.56 72.03
CA VAL A 264 4.71 45.56 71.95
C VAL A 264 5.15 44.63 70.84
N THR A 265 6.10 45.07 70.01
CA THR A 265 6.66 44.27 68.91
C THR A 265 8.16 44.09 69.12
N ILE A 266 8.65 42.88 68.87
CA ILE A 266 10.08 42.60 68.66
C ILE A 266 10.24 42.26 67.18
N ASP A 267 11.02 43.08 66.48
CA ASP A 267 11.27 42.91 65.04
C ASP A 267 11.87 41.52 64.77
N GLY A 268 11.30 40.83 63.78
CA GLY A 268 11.67 39.45 63.43
C GLY A 268 11.22 38.37 64.42
N ILE A 269 10.37 38.66 65.43
CA ILE A 269 9.81 37.64 66.34
C ILE A 269 8.28 37.71 66.40
N GLY A 270 7.70 38.89 66.62
CA GLY A 270 6.24 39.03 66.70
C GLY A 270 5.76 40.18 67.56
N THR A 271 4.45 40.22 67.80
CA THR A 271 3.74 41.25 68.56
C THR A 271 2.97 40.63 69.72
N LEU A 272 3.09 41.21 70.92
CA LEU A 272 2.43 40.77 72.15
C LEU A 272 1.57 41.90 72.74
N VAL A 273 0.36 41.56 73.18
CA VAL A 273 -0.51 42.40 74.00
C VAL A 273 -0.89 41.60 75.25
N VAL A 274 -0.74 42.20 76.43
CA VAL A 274 -1.19 41.62 77.71
C VAL A 274 -2.16 42.60 78.38
N ASN A 275 -3.34 42.15 78.77
CA ASN A 275 -4.39 42.96 79.37
C ASN A 275 -4.45 42.78 80.89
N GLY A 276 -5.08 43.74 81.58
CA GLY A 276 -5.17 43.73 83.05
C GLY A 276 -6.03 42.59 83.62
N ASP A 277 -6.93 42.02 82.81
CA ASP A 277 -7.74 40.84 83.16
C ASP A 277 -6.99 39.51 82.96
N GLY A 278 -5.71 39.57 82.59
CA GLY A 278 -4.86 38.42 82.33
C GLY A 278 -4.89 37.92 80.89
N SER A 279 -5.86 38.32 80.08
CA SER A 279 -5.89 37.91 78.68
C SER A 279 -4.68 38.43 77.91
N PHE A 280 -4.08 37.60 77.06
CA PHE A 280 -3.00 38.01 76.18
C PHE A 280 -3.20 37.49 74.76
N THR A 281 -2.64 38.22 73.80
CA THR A 281 -2.57 37.83 72.39
C THR A 281 -1.14 37.99 71.91
N PHE A 282 -0.57 36.91 71.37
CA PHE A 282 0.71 36.90 70.67
C PHE A 282 0.49 36.57 69.18
N THR A 283 1.05 37.39 68.30
CA THR A 283 1.06 37.18 66.86
C THR A 283 2.53 37.08 66.42
N PRO A 284 3.02 35.90 66.01
CA PRO A 284 4.37 35.75 65.45
C PRO A 284 4.61 36.70 64.27
N ALA A 285 5.87 37.01 63.97
CA ALA A 285 6.20 37.56 62.66
C ALA A 285 5.91 36.50 61.58
N PRO A 286 5.57 36.88 60.34
CA PRO A 286 5.36 35.92 59.26
C PRO A 286 6.56 34.98 59.12
N ASN A 287 6.30 33.68 59.01
CA ASN A 287 7.30 32.62 58.80
C ASN A 287 8.39 32.60 59.90
N TYR A 288 8.02 33.01 61.13
CA TYR A 288 8.91 32.92 62.27
C TYR A 288 8.69 31.60 63.00
N ASP A 289 9.68 30.72 62.91
CA ASP A 289 9.83 29.58 63.78
C ASP A 289 10.98 29.81 64.80
N GLY A 290 10.87 29.19 65.97
CA GLY A 290 11.94 29.19 66.97
C GLY A 290 11.61 29.86 68.30
N ALA A 291 12.67 30.21 69.03
CA ALA A 291 12.58 30.52 70.45
C ALA A 291 12.17 31.97 70.72
N VAL A 292 11.01 32.16 71.36
CA VAL A 292 10.53 33.46 71.80
C VAL A 292 11.16 33.82 73.16
N PRO A 293 11.64 35.07 73.37
CA PRO A 293 12.13 35.51 74.67
C PRO A 293 11.05 35.36 75.75
N PRO A 294 11.38 34.90 76.97
CA PRO A 294 10.39 34.72 78.04
C PRO A 294 9.79 36.08 78.43
N VAL A 295 8.47 36.10 78.61
CA VAL A 295 7.74 37.28 79.09
C VAL A 295 7.69 37.21 80.60
N VAL A 296 8.10 38.28 81.30
CA VAL A 296 7.98 38.38 82.77
C VAL A 296 6.87 39.36 83.10
N TYR A 297 5.85 38.93 83.83
CA TYR A 297 4.72 39.79 84.20
C TYR A 297 4.53 39.85 85.72
N THR A 298 3.86 40.90 86.18
CA THR A 298 3.60 41.13 87.61
C THR A 298 2.09 41.16 87.85
N VAL A 299 1.60 40.26 88.71
CA VAL A 299 0.20 40.17 89.13
C VAL A 299 0.01 40.90 90.46
N THR A 300 -1.12 41.59 90.64
CA THR A 300 -1.46 42.30 91.88
C THR A 300 -2.94 42.18 92.23
N ASP A 301 -3.25 42.24 93.53
CA ASP A 301 -4.60 42.37 94.09
C ASP A 301 -4.86 43.76 94.71
N GLY A 302 -3.96 44.71 94.47
CA GLY A 302 -3.99 46.06 95.03
C GLY A 302 -3.19 46.24 96.31
N THR A 303 -2.74 45.17 96.96
CA THR A 303 -1.87 45.21 98.15
C THR A 303 -0.58 44.42 98.00
N ASP A 304 -0.64 43.23 97.39
CA ASP A 304 0.53 42.40 97.10
C ASP A 304 0.83 42.33 95.61
N THR A 305 2.07 41.94 95.30
CA THR A 305 2.54 41.72 93.94
C THR A 305 3.38 40.45 93.85
N VAL A 306 3.12 39.63 92.85
CA VAL A 306 3.94 38.45 92.52
C VAL A 306 4.42 38.53 91.07
N GLN A 307 5.64 38.07 90.81
CA GLN A 307 6.18 37.96 89.44
C GLN A 307 6.07 36.54 88.94
N SER A 308 5.67 36.40 87.68
CA SER A 308 5.52 35.12 86.98
C SER A 308 5.98 35.27 85.52
N THR A 309 5.96 34.17 84.77
CA THR A 309 6.55 34.09 83.42
C THR A 309 5.67 33.37 82.42
N LEU A 310 5.59 33.91 81.20
CA LEU A 310 5.00 33.23 80.04
C LEU A 310 6.13 32.82 79.08
N GLU A 311 6.22 31.51 78.80
CA GLU A 311 7.11 30.93 77.80
C GLU A 311 6.33 30.53 76.54
N LEU A 312 6.79 31.00 75.38
CA LEU A 312 6.20 30.72 74.08
C LEU A 312 7.18 29.97 73.18
N THR A 313 6.73 28.91 72.52
CA THR A 313 7.50 28.18 71.50
C THR A 313 6.74 28.18 70.18
N ILE A 314 7.40 28.59 69.09
CA ILE A 314 6.83 28.54 67.74
C ILE A 314 7.44 27.37 66.98
N THR A 315 6.61 26.45 66.51
CA THR A 315 7.06 25.27 65.74
C THR A 315 6.97 25.53 64.24
N PRO A 316 7.96 25.08 63.44
CA PRO A 316 7.96 25.28 62.00
C PRO A 316 6.83 24.51 61.30
N VAL A 317 6.37 25.03 60.17
CA VAL A 317 5.44 24.44 59.20
C VAL A 317 6.17 24.32 57.87
N ASN A 318 5.90 23.26 57.11
CA ASN A 318 6.46 23.11 55.77
C ASN A 318 5.71 24.04 54.81
N ASP A 319 6.37 25.07 54.30
CA ASP A 319 5.84 26.02 53.34
C ASP A 319 6.35 25.78 51.91
N LEU A 320 7.13 24.72 51.68
CA LEU A 320 7.53 24.28 50.36
C LEU A 320 6.37 23.60 49.63
N ALA A 321 5.91 24.25 48.56
CA ALA A 321 4.88 23.72 47.69
C ALA A 321 5.35 23.72 46.24
N ASP A 322 5.06 22.63 45.51
CA ASP A 322 5.33 22.53 44.10
C ASP A 322 4.09 21.99 43.35
N GLN A 323 3.78 22.59 42.22
CA GLN A 323 2.70 22.13 41.33
C GLN A 323 3.30 21.43 40.13
N GLY A 324 2.90 20.17 39.92
CA GLY A 324 3.42 19.36 38.83
C GLY A 324 3.18 19.94 37.44
N GLU A 325 4.04 19.56 36.50
CA GLU A 325 3.97 20.01 35.12
C GLU A 325 3.16 19.05 34.23
N ASN A 326 2.50 19.64 33.25
CA ASN A 326 1.90 18.90 32.15
C ASN A 326 2.40 19.48 30.82
N VAL A 327 3.00 18.63 29.99
CA VAL A 327 3.54 19.03 28.69
C VAL A 327 2.98 18.13 27.60
N VAL A 328 2.71 18.75 26.45
CA VAL A 328 2.28 18.06 25.24
C VAL A 328 3.38 18.24 24.20
N VAL A 329 3.78 17.15 23.58
CA VAL A 329 4.77 17.12 22.49
C VAL A 329 4.23 16.27 21.35
N THR A 330 4.65 16.51 20.11
CA THR A 330 4.41 15.55 19.03
C THR A 330 5.35 14.36 19.16
N GLU A 331 5.02 13.25 18.54
CA GLU A 331 5.99 12.16 18.44
C GLU A 331 7.25 12.61 17.68
N ASP A 332 8.34 11.84 17.87
CA ASP A 332 9.68 12.10 17.31
C ASP A 332 10.33 13.46 17.64
N ALA A 333 9.68 14.28 18.46
CA ALA A 333 10.19 15.57 18.88
C ALA A 333 10.70 15.53 20.33
N THR A 334 11.89 16.10 20.55
CA THR A 334 12.42 16.33 21.89
C THR A 334 11.70 17.53 22.54
N VAL A 335 11.35 17.40 23.82
CA VAL A 335 10.80 18.48 24.65
C VAL A 335 11.68 18.77 25.86
N SER A 336 11.73 20.01 26.31
CA SER A 336 12.46 20.45 27.50
C SER A 336 11.66 21.47 28.29
N GLY A 337 11.85 21.49 29.61
CA GLY A 337 11.22 22.44 30.52
C GLY A 337 11.94 22.50 31.86
N ASN A 338 11.28 23.04 32.87
CA ASN A 338 11.79 23.09 34.23
C ASN A 338 10.72 22.62 35.22
N LEU A 339 11.12 21.74 36.14
CA LEU A 339 10.29 21.16 37.22
C LEU A 339 10.10 22.10 38.43
N LEU A 340 10.72 23.29 38.39
CA LEU A 340 10.71 24.27 39.48
C LEU A 340 9.98 25.57 39.11
N ASP A 341 9.36 25.64 37.92
CA ASP A 341 8.70 26.87 37.42
C ASP A 341 7.49 27.28 38.27
N ASN A 342 6.86 26.32 38.96
CA ASN A 342 5.68 26.54 39.82
C ASN A 342 5.96 26.25 41.29
N THR A 343 7.23 26.26 41.71
CA THR A 343 7.61 26.06 43.10
C THR A 343 7.47 27.37 43.89
N VAL A 344 6.87 27.26 45.08
CA VAL A 344 6.77 28.33 46.08
C VAL A 344 7.47 27.85 47.34
N ASP A 345 8.37 28.68 47.85
CA ASP A 345 9.12 28.45 49.09
C ASP A 345 9.04 29.75 49.89
N ASN A 346 8.41 29.69 51.07
CA ASN A 346 8.30 30.81 51.99
C ASN A 346 9.23 30.65 53.22
N ASP A 347 9.96 29.55 53.35
CA ASP A 347 10.80 29.18 54.51
C ASP A 347 12.20 29.85 54.49
N GLY A 348 12.40 30.86 53.64
CA GLY A 348 13.55 31.76 53.64
C GLY A 348 14.25 31.89 52.29
N PRO A 349 15.54 32.32 52.25
CA PRO A 349 16.24 32.64 51.00
C PRO A 349 16.84 31.42 50.29
N GLN A 350 16.50 30.20 50.70
CA GLN A 350 17.05 28.98 50.09
C GLN A 350 16.39 28.74 48.74
N ALA A 351 17.16 28.24 47.78
CA ALA A 351 16.64 27.98 46.44
C ALA A 351 16.23 26.51 46.37
N ALA A 352 14.98 26.25 45.98
CA ALA A 352 14.51 24.90 45.74
C ALA A 352 15.35 24.17 44.68
N THR A 353 15.56 22.87 44.87
CA THR A 353 16.30 21.98 43.99
C THR A 353 15.62 20.61 43.89
N VAL A 354 15.86 19.90 42.79
CA VAL A 354 15.41 18.52 42.64
C VAL A 354 16.47 17.59 43.24
N THR A 355 16.06 16.58 44.02
CA THR A 355 16.98 15.58 44.64
C THR A 355 16.90 14.19 44.03
N GLY A 356 15.84 13.90 43.28
CA GLY A 356 15.66 12.62 42.63
C GLY A 356 14.32 12.54 41.93
N PHE A 357 14.18 11.52 41.07
CA PHE A 357 12.94 11.23 40.37
C PHE A 357 12.73 9.72 40.23
N SER A 358 11.51 9.29 39.96
CA SER A 358 11.13 7.93 39.65
C SER A 358 10.36 7.91 38.34
N TRP A 359 10.79 7.06 37.41
CA TRP A 359 10.16 6.92 36.10
C TRP A 359 10.10 5.45 35.68
N GLY A 360 8.95 5.00 35.18
CA GLY A 360 8.72 3.58 34.85
C GLY A 360 8.84 2.64 36.05
N GLY A 361 8.62 3.14 37.28
CA GLY A 361 8.79 2.37 38.52
C GLY A 361 10.23 2.23 39.00
N VAL A 362 11.19 2.88 38.33
CA VAL A 362 12.62 2.89 38.71
C VAL A 362 12.96 4.21 39.38
N ALA A 363 13.37 4.15 40.64
CA ALA A 363 13.89 5.31 41.37
C ALA A 363 15.31 5.66 40.91
N ASN A 364 15.52 6.91 40.53
CA ASN A 364 16.78 7.50 40.11
C ASN A 364 17.17 8.62 41.07
N THR A 365 18.24 8.40 41.82
CA THR A 365 18.82 9.39 42.73
C THR A 365 20.02 10.12 42.14
N THR A 366 20.47 9.71 40.94
CA THR A 366 21.56 10.36 40.21
C THR A 366 20.96 11.28 39.15
N LEU A 367 21.03 12.59 39.39
CA LEU A 367 20.60 13.61 38.45
C LEU A 367 21.71 13.96 37.44
N GLY A 368 21.32 14.55 36.31
CA GLY A 368 22.25 14.94 35.24
C GLY A 368 22.68 13.81 34.31
N THR A 369 22.11 12.61 34.46
CA THR A 369 22.35 11.48 33.56
C THR A 369 21.06 11.06 32.86
N PRO A 370 21.06 10.88 31.52
CA PRO A 370 19.88 10.38 30.82
C PRO A 370 19.50 8.97 31.25
N VAL A 371 18.20 8.74 31.46
CA VAL A 371 17.59 7.45 31.79
C VAL A 371 16.71 7.03 30.62
N THR A 372 16.84 5.80 30.15
CA THR A 372 16.04 5.27 29.02
C THR A 372 15.03 4.26 29.52
N LEU A 373 13.77 4.44 29.12
CA LEU A 373 12.72 3.44 29.25
C LEU A 373 12.49 2.81 27.88
N ALA A 374 12.81 1.51 27.77
CA ALA A 374 12.78 0.80 26.50
C ALA A 374 11.40 0.85 25.84
N GLY A 375 11.35 1.28 24.57
CA GLY A 375 10.11 1.44 23.82
C GLY A 375 9.27 2.66 24.16
N VAL A 376 9.77 3.59 25.00
CA VAL A 376 9.06 4.84 25.36
C VAL A 376 9.93 6.07 25.07
N GLY A 377 11.18 6.10 25.54
CA GLY A 377 12.07 7.23 25.28
C GLY A 377 13.19 7.38 26.31
N THR A 378 13.85 8.53 26.27
CA THR A 378 14.96 8.93 27.16
C THR A 378 14.62 10.22 27.88
N LEU A 379 14.79 10.23 29.21
CA LEU A 379 14.54 11.36 30.09
C LEU A 379 15.84 11.77 30.82
N LEU A 380 16.16 13.06 30.79
CA LEU A 380 17.22 13.69 31.58
C LEU A 380 16.56 14.67 32.55
N VAL A 381 16.91 14.58 33.84
CA VAL A 381 16.49 15.53 34.88
C VAL A 381 17.73 16.02 35.62
N ASN A 382 17.87 17.33 35.78
CA ASN A 382 18.97 17.98 36.48
C ASN A 382 18.54 18.51 37.85
N ALA A 383 19.51 18.78 38.73
CA ALA A 383 19.26 19.30 40.07
C ALA A 383 18.67 20.73 40.07
N ASP A 384 18.91 21.50 39.01
CA ASP A 384 18.32 22.84 38.80
C ASP A 384 16.87 22.80 38.28
N GLY A 385 16.27 21.61 38.24
CA GLY A 385 14.91 21.39 37.75
C GLY A 385 14.79 21.27 36.23
N SER A 386 15.83 21.62 35.46
CA SER A 386 15.76 21.47 34.00
C SER A 386 15.62 20.00 33.60
N TYR A 387 14.70 19.71 32.68
CA TYR A 387 14.50 18.38 32.12
C TYR A 387 14.49 18.39 30.60
N GLN A 388 14.82 17.23 30.02
CA GLN A 388 14.68 16.96 28.60
C GLN A 388 14.14 15.54 28.39
N PHE A 389 13.09 15.41 27.59
CA PHE A 389 12.52 14.13 27.18
C PHE A 389 12.62 13.99 25.66
N THR A 390 13.13 12.85 25.20
CA THR A 390 13.15 12.46 23.78
C THR A 390 12.38 11.14 23.65
N PRO A 391 11.23 11.13 22.95
CA PRO A 391 10.50 9.90 22.65
C PRO A 391 11.37 8.87 21.93
N ALA A 392 11.03 7.58 22.06
CA ALA A 392 11.52 6.59 21.12
C ALA A 392 10.97 6.89 19.72
N THR A 393 11.69 6.48 18.67
CA THR A 393 11.26 6.66 17.27
C THR A 393 9.87 6.07 17.05
N ASN A 394 8.98 6.85 16.44
CA ASN A 394 7.59 6.53 16.11
C ASN A 394 6.77 6.07 17.34
N TYR A 395 7.09 6.60 18.51
CA TYR A 395 6.36 6.27 19.74
C TYR A 395 5.25 7.28 19.99
N ASP A 396 4.02 6.81 19.86
CA ASP A 396 2.77 7.55 20.02
C ASP A 396 1.99 7.16 21.31
N GLY A 397 2.54 6.20 22.06
CA GLY A 397 1.90 5.59 23.21
C GLY A 397 1.93 6.43 24.51
N PRO A 398 1.31 5.92 25.58
CA PRO A 398 1.22 6.62 26.85
C PRO A 398 2.57 6.65 27.60
N VAL A 399 3.07 7.85 27.89
CA VAL A 399 4.28 8.03 28.72
C VAL A 399 3.94 7.88 30.21
N PRO A 400 4.63 7.01 30.98
CA PRO A 400 4.44 6.93 32.42
C PRO A 400 4.78 8.26 33.10
N ALA A 401 3.95 8.70 34.05
CA ALA A 401 4.22 9.91 34.83
C ALA A 401 5.55 9.81 35.60
N VAL A 402 6.24 10.93 35.70
CA VAL A 402 7.52 11.06 36.40
C VAL A 402 7.25 11.66 37.78
N SER A 403 7.50 10.91 38.85
CA SER A 403 7.43 11.43 40.22
C SER A 403 8.78 12.03 40.60
N TYR A 404 8.84 13.25 41.10
CA TYR A 404 10.11 13.88 41.52
C TYR A 404 10.00 14.54 42.90
N THR A 405 11.15 14.69 43.55
CA THR A 405 11.26 15.31 44.89
C THR A 405 11.91 16.67 44.78
N VAL A 406 11.23 17.70 45.26
CA VAL A 406 11.75 19.06 45.42
C VAL A 406 12.12 19.30 46.89
N THR A 407 13.22 20.00 47.14
CA THR A 407 13.66 20.42 48.47
C THR A 407 14.37 21.77 48.42
N ASP A 408 14.21 22.58 49.46
CA ASP A 408 15.00 23.78 49.75
C ASP A 408 16.21 23.51 50.69
N GLY A 409 16.32 22.27 51.20
CA GLY A 409 17.34 21.85 52.17
C GLY A 409 16.79 21.57 53.57
N THR A 410 15.60 22.06 53.91
CA THR A 410 14.87 21.76 55.15
C THR A 410 13.64 20.92 54.89
N ASP A 411 12.84 21.31 53.90
CA ASP A 411 11.56 20.71 53.58
C ASP A 411 11.61 19.93 52.27
N SER A 412 10.62 19.06 52.07
CA SER A 412 10.57 18.22 50.87
C SER A 412 9.13 17.93 50.46
N VAL A 413 8.87 18.07 49.16
CA VAL A 413 7.56 17.78 48.55
C VAL A 413 7.73 16.87 47.33
N GLN A 414 6.76 15.97 47.13
CA GLN A 414 6.66 15.16 45.92
C GLN A 414 5.76 15.84 44.92
N SER A 415 6.15 15.81 43.65
CA SER A 415 5.39 16.36 42.54
C SER A 415 5.51 15.48 41.29
N LEU A 416 4.81 15.84 40.21
CA LEU A 416 4.60 14.99 39.04
C LEU A 416 4.81 15.75 37.73
N LEU A 417 5.64 15.21 36.84
CA LEU A 417 5.70 15.61 35.44
C LEU A 417 4.90 14.61 34.60
N THR A 418 3.89 15.11 33.91
CA THR A 418 3.08 14.36 32.94
C THR A 418 3.43 14.81 31.52
N ILE A 419 3.78 13.85 30.66
CA ILE A 419 4.10 14.08 29.26
C ILE A 419 3.03 13.38 28.42
N THR A 420 2.37 14.11 27.55
CA THR A 420 1.44 13.56 26.57
C THR A 420 2.05 13.67 25.18
N ILE A 421 2.06 12.57 24.43
CA ILE A 421 2.50 12.57 23.03
C ILE A 421 1.26 12.71 22.14
N THR A 422 1.38 13.54 21.12
CA THR A 422 0.40 13.69 20.04
C THR A 422 0.92 12.96 18.80
N PRO A 423 0.22 11.93 18.30
CA PRO A 423 0.62 11.23 17.08
C PRO A 423 0.63 12.16 15.86
N VAL A 424 1.47 11.85 14.89
CA VAL A 424 1.57 12.51 13.59
C VAL A 424 1.41 11.44 12.52
N ASP A 425 0.36 11.58 11.70
CA ASP A 425 0.07 10.69 10.57
C ASP A 425 1.18 10.79 9.50
N GLU A 426 1.78 9.65 9.14
CA GLU A 426 2.81 9.52 8.13
C GLU A 426 2.45 8.58 6.97
N PRO A 427 2.82 8.94 5.73
CA PRO A 427 2.39 8.16 4.58
C PRO A 427 3.08 6.80 4.50
N VAL A 428 2.35 5.83 3.97
CA VAL A 428 2.89 4.52 3.57
C VAL A 428 3.57 4.55 2.21
N GLU A 429 4.66 3.80 2.07
CA GLU A 429 5.39 3.68 0.81
C GLU A 429 5.70 2.21 0.44
N LEU A 430 5.65 1.95 -0.88
CA LEU A 430 6.16 0.74 -1.53
C LEU A 430 7.23 1.16 -2.54
N ALA A 431 8.37 0.46 -2.53
CA ALA A 431 9.47 0.72 -3.45
C ALA A 431 10.04 -0.57 -4.04
N GLY A 432 10.57 -0.49 -5.27
CA GLY A 432 11.04 -1.65 -6.04
C GLY A 432 9.94 -2.39 -6.80
N LEU A 433 8.78 -1.74 -7.03
CA LEU A 433 7.60 -2.24 -7.76
C LEU A 433 7.19 -1.30 -8.91
N GLN A 434 8.13 -0.51 -9.43
CA GLN A 434 7.87 0.53 -10.44
C GLN A 434 8.86 0.43 -11.60
N LEU A 435 9.36 -0.78 -11.89
CA LEU A 435 10.39 -0.94 -12.92
C LEU A 435 9.77 -1.00 -14.32
N GLU A 436 10.23 -0.14 -15.21
CA GLU A 436 9.82 -0.17 -16.62
C GLU A 436 10.32 -1.47 -17.28
N GLY A 437 9.38 -2.28 -17.80
CA GLY A 437 9.67 -3.63 -18.31
C GLY A 437 9.44 -4.76 -17.29
N GLY A 438 8.83 -4.45 -16.14
CA GLY A 438 8.55 -5.40 -15.06
C GLY A 438 9.76 -5.62 -14.15
N GLU A 439 9.51 -6.06 -12.92
CA GLU A 439 10.56 -6.34 -11.94
C GLU A 439 11.41 -7.56 -12.32
N LEU A 440 10.82 -8.53 -13.02
CA LEU A 440 11.50 -9.72 -13.52
C LEU A 440 11.23 -9.92 -15.01
N THR A 441 12.24 -10.37 -15.75
CA THR A 441 12.11 -10.74 -17.16
C THR A 441 12.69 -12.13 -17.39
N LEU A 442 11.83 -13.10 -17.66
CA LEU A 442 12.21 -14.48 -17.97
C LEU A 442 12.04 -14.72 -19.47
N ASN A 443 12.75 -15.70 -20.00
CA ASN A 443 12.69 -16.01 -21.43
C ASN A 443 12.49 -17.52 -21.62
N GLU A 444 11.53 -17.89 -22.45
CA GLU A 444 11.17 -19.26 -22.74
C GLU A 444 12.31 -20.05 -23.39
N SER A 445 13.22 -19.38 -24.10
CA SER A 445 14.42 -20.02 -24.68
C SER A 445 15.29 -20.69 -23.62
N SER A 446 15.19 -20.24 -22.36
CA SER A 446 15.91 -20.81 -21.21
C SER A 446 15.30 -22.12 -20.70
N LEU A 447 14.07 -22.46 -21.10
CA LEU A 447 13.45 -23.74 -20.78
C LEU A 447 14.24 -24.91 -21.39
N ALA A 448 14.03 -26.12 -20.87
CA ALA A 448 14.78 -27.30 -21.30
C ALA A 448 14.61 -27.64 -22.79
N GLY A 449 13.47 -27.27 -23.38
CA GLY A 449 13.15 -27.45 -24.80
C GLY A 449 13.43 -26.22 -25.67
N GLY A 450 13.85 -25.10 -25.08
CA GLY A 450 14.01 -23.85 -25.80
C GLY A 450 15.27 -23.78 -26.67
N SER A 451 15.39 -22.69 -27.43
CA SER A 451 16.50 -22.44 -28.36
C SER A 451 17.85 -22.17 -27.66
N ASN A 452 17.84 -21.79 -26.37
CA ASN A 452 19.05 -21.57 -25.56
C ASN A 452 18.87 -22.03 -24.08
N PRO A 453 18.76 -23.35 -23.83
CA PRO A 453 18.37 -23.87 -22.52
C PRO A 453 19.31 -23.43 -21.38
N ASN A 454 18.74 -22.86 -20.33
CA ASN A 454 19.46 -22.40 -19.15
C ASN A 454 18.60 -22.56 -17.88
N ALA A 455 18.79 -23.69 -17.19
CA ALA A 455 18.05 -24.04 -15.97
C ALA A 455 18.24 -23.06 -14.80
N ALA A 456 19.25 -22.20 -14.81
CA ALA A 456 19.40 -21.16 -13.80
C ALA A 456 18.60 -19.89 -14.13
N ALA A 457 18.33 -19.63 -15.40
CA ALA A 457 17.62 -18.43 -15.85
C ALA A 457 16.08 -18.57 -15.77
N VAL A 458 15.55 -19.79 -15.70
CA VAL A 458 14.11 -20.06 -15.52
C VAL A 458 13.60 -19.73 -14.11
N THR A 459 14.50 -19.44 -13.16
CA THR A 459 14.12 -18.94 -11.84
C THR A 459 14.89 -17.66 -11.54
N GLN A 460 14.17 -16.57 -11.31
CA GLN A 460 14.75 -15.29 -10.93
C GLN A 460 14.26 -14.88 -9.56
N SER A 461 15.04 -14.06 -8.87
CA SER A 461 14.71 -13.57 -7.54
C SER A 461 14.76 -12.06 -7.50
N GLY A 462 13.93 -11.48 -6.65
CA GLY A 462 13.83 -10.05 -6.45
C GLY A 462 13.48 -9.71 -5.01
N THR A 463 13.55 -8.42 -4.71
CA THR A 463 13.20 -7.86 -3.42
C THR A 463 12.49 -6.54 -3.65
N PHE A 464 11.38 -6.32 -2.96
CA PHE A 464 10.78 -5.00 -2.83
C PHE A 464 10.78 -4.57 -1.35
N THR A 465 10.70 -3.27 -1.10
CA THR A 465 10.72 -2.70 0.25
C THR A 465 9.41 -1.97 0.54
N PHE A 466 9.09 -1.87 1.83
CA PHE A 466 7.93 -1.15 2.32
C PHE A 466 8.29 -0.35 3.57
N SER A 467 7.57 0.74 3.80
CA SER A 467 7.64 1.53 5.03
C SER A 467 6.28 2.08 5.41
N ALA A 468 5.99 2.03 6.71
CA ALA A 468 4.79 2.55 7.35
C ALA A 468 5.17 3.04 8.75
N ALA A 469 5.53 4.31 8.93
CA ALA A 469 6.13 4.79 10.19
C ALA A 469 5.20 4.57 11.40
N ASP A 470 3.89 4.74 11.20
CA ASP A 470 2.78 4.43 12.13
C ASP A 470 2.59 2.92 12.41
N GLY A 471 3.45 2.08 11.84
CA GLY A 471 3.42 0.62 11.95
C GLY A 471 2.56 -0.04 10.87
N VAL A 472 2.95 -1.26 10.46
CA VAL A 472 2.22 -1.99 9.41
C VAL A 472 1.05 -2.76 10.02
N GLN A 473 -0.19 -2.50 9.59
CA GLN A 473 -1.36 -3.31 9.95
C GLN A 473 -1.48 -4.55 9.06
N SER A 474 -1.32 -4.40 7.74
CA SER A 474 -1.33 -5.52 6.81
C SER A 474 -0.46 -5.31 5.58
N LEU A 475 0.11 -6.40 5.08
CA LEU A 475 0.82 -6.46 3.81
C LEU A 475 0.39 -7.72 3.08
N THR A 476 -0.05 -7.59 1.83
CA THR A 476 -0.45 -8.72 0.98
C THR A 476 0.29 -8.70 -0.35
N LEU A 477 0.56 -9.88 -0.91
CA LEU A 477 1.12 -10.07 -2.25
C LEU A 477 0.35 -11.19 -2.94
N GLY A 478 -0.23 -10.92 -4.12
CA GLY A 478 -0.98 -11.92 -4.89
C GLY A 478 -2.13 -12.56 -4.09
N GLY A 479 -2.72 -11.82 -3.15
CA GLY A 479 -3.75 -12.31 -2.24
C GLY A 479 -3.26 -13.11 -1.01
N VAL A 480 -1.95 -13.38 -0.90
CA VAL A 480 -1.35 -13.99 0.29
C VAL A 480 -0.99 -12.90 1.30
N ALA A 481 -1.49 -13.03 2.53
CA ALA A 481 -1.13 -12.14 3.63
C ALA A 481 0.27 -12.45 4.17
N LEU A 482 1.15 -11.45 4.14
CA LEU A 482 2.53 -11.53 4.63
C LEU A 482 2.68 -10.86 6.00
N VAL A 483 1.89 -9.82 6.29
CA VAL A 483 1.73 -9.21 7.61
C VAL A 483 0.24 -9.13 7.94
N THR A 484 -0.13 -9.45 9.17
CA THR A 484 -1.51 -9.33 9.67
C THR A 484 -1.50 -8.85 11.11
N ASN A 485 -2.20 -7.74 11.40
CA ASN A 485 -2.24 -7.11 12.73
C ASN A 485 -0.84 -6.81 13.27
N GLY A 486 0.04 -6.23 12.45
CA GLY A 486 1.41 -5.94 12.84
C GLY A 486 2.32 -7.15 13.05
N GLN A 487 1.85 -8.36 12.75
CA GLN A 487 2.64 -9.58 12.90
C GLN A 487 2.97 -10.16 11.52
N ALA A 488 4.28 -10.26 11.24
CA ALA A 488 4.76 -10.90 10.03
C ALA A 488 4.57 -12.43 10.11
N VAL A 489 4.21 -13.04 8.99
CA VAL A 489 4.23 -14.50 8.84
C VAL A 489 5.67 -14.99 9.03
N THR A 490 5.82 -16.10 9.76
CA THR A 490 7.14 -16.71 10.03
C THR A 490 7.36 -18.03 9.28
N ALA A 491 6.30 -18.60 8.72
CA ALA A 491 6.37 -19.81 7.91
C ALA A 491 6.74 -19.43 6.47
N PHE A 492 7.87 -19.93 5.98
CA PHE A 492 8.30 -19.77 4.59
C PHE A 492 8.79 -21.12 4.05
N PRO A 493 8.68 -21.37 2.73
CA PRO A 493 8.18 -20.47 1.69
C PRO A 493 6.65 -20.29 1.68
N GLN A 494 6.17 -19.16 1.16
CA GLN A 494 4.77 -18.97 0.75
C GLN A 494 4.67 -19.04 -0.77
N THR A 495 3.75 -19.84 -1.30
CA THR A 495 3.59 -20.05 -2.75
C THR A 495 2.34 -19.37 -3.27
N ILE A 496 2.49 -18.66 -4.38
CA ILE A 496 1.43 -18.03 -5.15
C ILE A 496 1.51 -18.61 -6.56
N THR A 497 0.44 -19.24 -7.03
CA THR A 497 0.34 -19.69 -8.42
C THR A 497 -0.09 -18.51 -9.28
N SER A 498 0.65 -18.26 -10.35
CA SER A 498 0.33 -17.20 -11.29
C SER A 498 -0.91 -17.54 -12.12
N PRO A 499 -1.59 -16.56 -12.72
CA PRO A 499 -2.68 -16.80 -13.67
C PRO A 499 -2.31 -17.76 -14.81
N LEU A 500 -1.06 -17.74 -15.28
CA LEU A 500 -0.55 -18.65 -16.30
C LEU A 500 -0.12 -20.03 -15.76
N GLY A 501 -0.15 -20.22 -14.44
CA GLY A 501 0.18 -21.50 -13.79
C GLY A 501 1.63 -21.64 -13.34
N ASN A 502 2.43 -20.57 -13.48
CA ASN A 502 3.79 -20.47 -12.95
C ASN A 502 3.78 -20.27 -11.43
N GLN A 503 4.97 -20.29 -10.81
CA GLN A 503 5.08 -20.17 -9.35
C GLN A 503 5.88 -18.95 -8.93
N LEU A 504 5.22 -18.06 -8.19
CA LEU A 504 5.84 -17.03 -7.38
C LEU A 504 5.98 -17.56 -5.94
N ILE A 505 7.19 -17.51 -5.40
CA ILE A 505 7.50 -17.97 -4.05
C ILE A 505 8.04 -16.80 -3.24
N VAL A 506 7.36 -16.45 -2.14
CA VAL A 506 7.93 -15.56 -1.13
C VAL A 506 8.86 -16.37 -0.25
N THR A 507 10.13 -15.99 -0.25
CA THR A 507 11.21 -16.72 0.44
C THR A 507 11.43 -16.20 1.86
N GLY A 508 11.05 -14.95 2.13
CA GLY A 508 11.07 -14.39 3.47
C GLY A 508 10.65 -12.92 3.52
N ILE A 509 10.35 -12.46 4.74
CA ILE A 509 10.13 -11.06 5.06
C ILE A 509 11.11 -10.63 6.15
N ASN A 510 11.70 -9.46 6.00
CA ASN A 510 12.43 -8.78 7.05
C ASN A 510 11.61 -7.55 7.46
N TYR A 511 11.15 -7.49 8.70
CA TYR A 511 10.25 -6.44 9.18
C TYR A 511 10.70 -5.97 10.56
N ASN A 512 10.92 -4.67 10.71
CA ASN A 512 11.18 -4.04 11.99
C ASN A 512 9.91 -3.33 12.48
N PRO A 513 9.16 -3.92 13.45
CA PRO A 513 7.90 -3.36 13.92
C PRO A 513 8.04 -2.03 14.66
N VAL A 514 9.25 -1.64 15.09
CA VAL A 514 9.48 -0.35 15.76
C VAL A 514 9.57 0.80 14.76
N THR A 515 10.09 0.54 13.57
CA THR A 515 10.29 1.59 12.54
C THR A 515 9.30 1.48 11.40
N GLY A 516 8.48 0.41 11.37
CA GLY A 516 7.56 0.15 10.27
C GLY A 516 8.20 -0.24 8.94
N THR A 517 9.53 -0.33 8.88
CA THR A 517 10.27 -0.62 7.65
C THR A 517 10.50 -2.11 7.45
N GLY A 518 10.49 -2.55 6.19
CA GLY A 518 10.81 -3.92 5.85
C GLY A 518 11.05 -4.20 4.37
N SER A 519 11.32 -5.47 4.07
CA SER A 519 11.57 -5.97 2.73
C SER A 519 10.98 -7.36 2.54
N VAL A 520 10.45 -7.64 1.36
CA VAL A 520 9.96 -8.95 0.96
C VAL A 520 10.88 -9.54 -0.09
N ASN A 521 11.46 -10.70 0.20
CA ASN A 521 12.26 -11.47 -0.75
C ASN A 521 11.38 -12.50 -1.45
N TYR A 522 11.50 -12.59 -2.77
CA TYR A 522 10.71 -13.50 -3.58
C TYR A 522 11.54 -14.10 -4.71
N SER A 523 11.07 -15.22 -5.23
CA SER A 523 11.57 -15.85 -6.44
C SER A 523 10.41 -16.27 -7.33
N TYR A 524 10.56 -16.08 -8.63
CA TYR A 524 9.59 -16.53 -9.62
C TYR A 524 10.23 -17.61 -10.49
N THR A 525 9.51 -18.71 -10.72
CA THR A 525 9.94 -19.81 -11.58
C THR A 525 8.98 -19.96 -12.75
N LEU A 526 9.51 -19.83 -13.97
CA LEU A 526 8.82 -20.19 -15.21
C LEU A 526 8.76 -21.72 -15.30
N GLY A 527 7.54 -22.27 -15.20
CA GLY A 527 7.30 -23.71 -15.09
C GLY A 527 7.20 -24.41 -16.45
N GLY A 528 6.85 -23.68 -17.50
CA GLY A 528 6.69 -24.18 -18.86
C GLY A 528 6.66 -23.04 -19.87
N SER A 529 6.52 -23.40 -21.15
CA SER A 529 6.26 -22.46 -22.23
C SER A 529 4.83 -21.93 -22.13
N GLU A 530 4.63 -20.66 -22.41
CA GLU A 530 3.32 -20.02 -22.46
C GLU A 530 2.84 -19.90 -23.91
N THR A 531 1.55 -19.65 -24.12
CA THR A 531 0.99 -19.53 -25.48
C THR A 531 0.81 -18.07 -25.86
N HIS A 532 1.52 -17.60 -26.88
CA HIS A 532 1.51 -16.21 -27.35
C HIS A 532 0.48 -16.02 -28.47
N THR A 533 -0.82 -16.07 -28.13
CA THR A 533 -1.92 -16.16 -29.13
C THR A 533 -2.22 -14.90 -29.96
N GLN A 534 -1.37 -13.87 -29.97
CA GLN A 534 -1.66 -12.59 -30.64
C GLN A 534 -1.00 -12.47 -32.02
N PRO A 535 -1.78 -12.37 -33.12
CA PRO A 535 -1.27 -12.43 -34.50
C PRO A 535 -0.52 -11.16 -34.99
N ALA A 536 -0.06 -10.29 -34.08
CA ALA A 536 0.74 -9.11 -34.40
C ALA A 536 1.61 -8.66 -33.22
N ASN A 537 2.83 -9.19 -33.15
CA ASN A 537 3.93 -8.77 -32.26
C ASN A 537 3.83 -9.17 -30.77
N ASP A 538 3.37 -10.36 -30.43
CA ASP A 538 3.45 -10.79 -29.03
C ASP A 538 4.74 -11.59 -28.78
N ASN A 539 5.86 -10.87 -28.72
CA ASN A 539 7.13 -11.46 -28.30
C ASN A 539 7.23 -11.59 -26.76
N SER A 540 6.17 -11.23 -26.02
CA SER A 540 6.23 -11.17 -24.56
C SER A 540 4.87 -11.12 -23.86
N LEU A 541 4.62 -12.06 -22.95
CA LEU A 541 3.52 -12.01 -22.01
C LEU A 541 3.91 -11.27 -20.72
N SER A 542 2.92 -10.77 -20.00
CA SER A 542 3.13 -10.13 -18.70
C SER A 542 2.15 -10.67 -17.66
N GLU A 543 2.65 -10.99 -16.48
CA GLU A 543 1.87 -11.34 -15.29
C GLU A 543 2.05 -10.28 -14.21
N SER A 544 0.99 -10.00 -13.47
CA SER A 544 0.98 -8.95 -12.45
C SER A 544 0.39 -9.48 -11.14
N PHE A 545 1.09 -9.26 -10.04
CA PHE A 545 0.67 -9.64 -8.69
C PHE A 545 0.43 -8.39 -7.85
N SER A 546 -0.82 -8.18 -7.41
CA SER A 546 -1.15 -7.03 -6.57
C SER A 546 -0.43 -7.09 -5.23
N VAL A 547 0.20 -5.98 -4.86
CA VAL A 547 0.78 -5.71 -3.54
C VAL A 547 -0.05 -4.62 -2.88
N VAL A 548 -0.52 -4.88 -1.67
CA VAL A 548 -1.28 -3.90 -0.88
C VAL A 548 -0.69 -3.81 0.50
N LEU A 549 -0.35 -2.59 0.91
CA LEU A 549 0.15 -2.24 2.23
C LEU A 549 -0.85 -1.31 2.90
N VAL A 550 -1.15 -1.59 4.17
CA VAL A 550 -2.02 -0.78 5.04
C VAL A 550 -1.33 -0.65 6.40
N ASP A 551 -1.28 0.54 6.96
CA ASP A 551 -0.75 0.83 8.29
C ASP A 551 -1.84 0.81 9.39
N THR A 552 -1.44 1.14 10.61
CA THR A 552 -2.26 1.03 11.83
C THR A 552 -3.42 2.02 11.87
N ASP A 553 -3.27 3.21 11.29
CA ASP A 553 -4.30 4.26 11.28
C ASP A 553 -5.17 4.26 10.01
N GLY A 554 -4.80 3.48 8.99
CA GLY A 554 -5.64 3.10 7.85
C GLY A 554 -5.19 3.67 6.51
N ASP A 555 -4.09 4.40 6.50
CA ASP A 555 -3.37 4.79 5.31
C ASP A 555 -2.93 3.55 4.53
N ASN A 556 -3.02 3.66 3.20
CA ASN A 556 -2.80 2.52 2.32
C ASN A 556 -2.17 2.93 1.01
N THR A 557 -1.36 2.02 0.49
CA THR A 557 -0.76 2.13 -0.83
C THR A 557 -0.74 0.77 -1.51
N SER A 558 -0.70 0.79 -2.83
CA SER A 558 -0.70 -0.42 -3.64
C SER A 558 0.25 -0.31 -4.81
N GLY A 559 0.78 -1.45 -5.21
CA GLY A 559 1.64 -1.61 -6.37
C GLY A 559 1.41 -2.97 -7.03
N SER A 560 2.14 -3.24 -8.08
CA SER A 560 2.17 -4.53 -8.74
C SER A 560 3.60 -5.05 -8.76
N LEU A 561 3.75 -6.34 -8.50
CA LEU A 561 4.94 -7.07 -8.92
C LEU A 561 4.65 -7.63 -10.31
N ASP A 562 5.36 -7.12 -11.30
CA ASP A 562 5.18 -7.42 -12.71
C ASP A 562 6.31 -8.32 -13.23
N VAL A 563 5.93 -9.38 -13.93
CA VAL A 563 6.84 -10.37 -14.51
C VAL A 563 6.58 -10.42 -16.01
N VAL A 564 7.63 -10.21 -16.80
CA VAL A 564 7.59 -10.32 -18.26
C VAL A 564 8.17 -11.67 -18.68
N ILE A 565 7.46 -12.39 -19.54
CA ILE A 565 7.86 -13.68 -20.10
C ILE A 565 8.06 -13.47 -21.59
N LEU A 566 9.32 -13.50 -22.04
CA LEU A 566 9.67 -13.36 -23.44
C LEU A 566 9.53 -14.70 -24.16
N ASP A 567 8.91 -14.66 -25.33
CA ASP A 567 8.70 -15.82 -26.17
C ASP A 567 10.00 -16.36 -26.79
N ASP A 568 10.01 -17.66 -27.09
CA ASP A 568 11.05 -18.37 -27.82
C ASP A 568 10.61 -18.72 -29.25
N VAL A 569 10.49 -17.67 -30.07
CA VAL A 569 10.08 -17.77 -31.47
C VAL A 569 10.81 -18.86 -32.28
N PRO A 570 10.15 -19.43 -33.31
CA PRO A 570 10.76 -20.46 -34.13
C PRO A 570 11.89 -19.86 -34.97
N SER A 571 12.83 -20.70 -35.39
CA SER A 571 13.94 -20.26 -36.24
C SER A 571 14.27 -21.29 -37.31
N VAL A 572 14.79 -20.83 -38.44
CA VAL A 572 15.29 -21.68 -39.51
C VAL A 572 16.57 -21.12 -40.08
N THR A 573 17.60 -21.96 -40.13
CA THR A 573 18.90 -21.61 -40.70
C THR A 573 19.26 -22.53 -41.86
N LEU A 574 20.06 -22.04 -42.80
CA LEU A 574 20.57 -22.88 -43.88
C LEU A 574 21.74 -23.73 -43.40
N THR A 575 21.79 -24.98 -43.84
CA THR A 575 22.92 -25.87 -43.56
C THR A 575 24.07 -25.60 -44.52
N THR A 576 25.31 -25.78 -44.06
CA THR A 576 26.47 -25.85 -44.95
C THR A 576 26.59 -27.26 -45.53
N ASN A 577 25.59 -27.72 -46.27
CA ASN A 577 25.69 -29.00 -46.96
C ASN A 577 26.74 -28.91 -48.07
N SER A 578 27.68 -29.86 -48.11
CA SER A 578 28.71 -29.92 -49.16
C SER A 578 28.21 -30.57 -50.45
N GLU A 579 27.10 -31.31 -50.38
CA GLU A 579 26.49 -32.02 -51.52
C GLU A 579 25.55 -31.11 -52.34
N GLY A 580 25.16 -29.94 -51.82
CA GLY A 580 24.23 -29.03 -52.50
C GLY A 580 22.81 -29.60 -52.64
N LEU A 581 22.02 -28.99 -53.52
CA LEU A 581 20.70 -29.49 -53.93
C LEU A 581 20.78 -30.66 -54.93
N GLY A 582 21.92 -30.79 -55.62
CA GLY A 582 22.05 -31.63 -56.82
C GLY A 582 21.42 -30.99 -58.07
N ALA A 583 21.34 -31.76 -59.15
CA ALA A 583 20.67 -31.37 -60.39
C ALA A 583 19.65 -32.44 -60.80
N VAL A 584 18.60 -32.00 -61.49
CA VAL A 584 17.48 -32.80 -61.98
C VAL A 584 17.38 -32.55 -63.48
N SER A 585 17.43 -33.60 -64.27
CA SER A 585 17.35 -33.54 -65.73
C SER A 585 16.11 -34.26 -66.25
N VAL A 586 15.50 -33.69 -67.28
CA VAL A 586 14.48 -34.32 -68.13
C VAL A 586 15.04 -34.47 -69.53
N ASP A 587 14.49 -35.40 -70.29
CA ASP A 587 14.96 -35.78 -71.64
C ASP A 587 13.77 -35.80 -72.62
N GLU A 588 13.98 -35.15 -73.76
CA GLU A 588 13.00 -34.92 -74.83
C GLU A 588 12.68 -36.17 -75.66
N SER A 589 13.40 -37.28 -75.45
CA SER A 589 13.30 -38.54 -76.18
C SER A 589 11.97 -39.31 -75.99
N LEU A 590 10.89 -38.68 -75.53
CA LEU A 590 9.58 -39.31 -75.32
C LEU A 590 8.70 -39.24 -76.58
N VAL A 591 8.23 -40.41 -77.06
CA VAL A 591 7.36 -40.53 -78.26
C VAL A 591 6.15 -39.59 -78.26
N SER A 592 5.55 -39.32 -77.11
CA SER A 592 4.36 -38.47 -77.00
C SER A 592 4.64 -36.97 -77.16
N LEU A 593 5.91 -36.56 -77.09
CA LEU A 593 6.37 -35.17 -77.26
C LEU A 593 7.02 -34.94 -78.64
N GLY A 594 7.02 -35.95 -79.51
CA GLY A 594 7.61 -35.88 -80.84
C GLY A 594 8.96 -36.58 -80.97
N GLY A 595 9.55 -37.02 -79.86
CA GLY A 595 10.81 -37.76 -79.83
C GLY A 595 10.70 -39.13 -80.48
N ALA A 596 11.81 -39.64 -81.00
CA ALA A 596 11.79 -40.91 -81.74
C ALA A 596 12.15 -42.13 -80.85
N GLY A 597 12.55 -41.92 -79.58
CA GLY A 597 12.96 -42.94 -78.59
C GLY A 597 11.88 -43.29 -77.56
N SER A 598 12.16 -44.23 -76.65
CA SER A 598 11.29 -44.55 -75.50
C SER A 598 12.05 -44.56 -74.17
N ASP A 599 13.20 -43.88 -74.16
CA ASP A 599 14.15 -43.69 -73.08
C ASP A 599 13.98 -42.33 -72.38
N GLY A 600 13.22 -41.41 -72.96
CA GLY A 600 13.00 -40.06 -72.42
C GLY A 600 12.36 -40.02 -71.03
N VAL A 601 12.90 -39.16 -70.17
CA VAL A 601 12.40 -38.86 -68.83
C VAL A 601 11.61 -37.55 -68.89
N ALA A 602 10.29 -37.63 -69.12
CA ALA A 602 9.44 -36.43 -69.19
C ALA A 602 9.18 -35.76 -67.83
N SER A 603 9.58 -36.39 -66.73
CA SER A 603 9.52 -35.76 -65.41
C SER A 603 10.59 -36.33 -64.49
N ALA A 604 11.21 -35.44 -63.73
CA ALA A 604 12.22 -35.76 -62.74
C ALA A 604 12.01 -34.90 -61.49
N THR A 605 12.42 -35.41 -60.33
CA THR A 605 12.14 -34.76 -59.04
C THR A 605 13.41 -34.45 -58.27
N LEU A 606 13.46 -33.24 -57.72
CA LEU A 606 14.39 -32.87 -56.66
C LEU A 606 13.82 -33.44 -55.36
N SER A 607 14.52 -34.44 -54.82
CA SER A 607 13.99 -35.23 -53.70
C SER A 607 13.72 -34.37 -52.47
N ALA A 608 12.64 -34.71 -51.75
CA ALA A 608 12.32 -34.10 -50.45
C ALA A 608 13.51 -34.17 -49.47
N ALA A 609 14.28 -35.26 -49.49
CA ALA A 609 15.45 -35.43 -48.63
C ALA A 609 16.55 -34.39 -48.91
N ASN A 610 16.83 -34.11 -50.19
CA ASN A 610 17.84 -33.11 -50.57
C ASN A 610 17.40 -31.69 -50.20
N VAL A 611 16.10 -31.39 -50.35
CA VAL A 611 15.51 -30.11 -49.97
C VAL A 611 15.54 -29.93 -48.46
N GLN A 612 15.06 -30.91 -47.70
CA GLN A 612 15.03 -30.88 -46.24
C GLN A 612 16.43 -30.75 -45.65
N ALA A 613 17.43 -31.42 -46.25
CA ALA A 613 18.82 -31.34 -45.83
C ALA A 613 19.43 -29.93 -45.95
N GLN A 614 18.81 -29.00 -46.71
CA GLN A 614 19.26 -27.61 -46.81
C GLN A 614 18.94 -26.76 -45.58
N PHE A 615 18.00 -27.21 -44.75
CA PHE A 615 17.47 -26.40 -43.65
C PHE A 615 17.71 -27.08 -42.30
N ASN A 616 17.90 -26.26 -41.27
CA ASN A 616 17.98 -26.65 -39.87
C ASN A 616 16.89 -25.88 -39.10
N PRO A 617 15.65 -26.40 -39.08
CA PRO A 617 14.53 -25.77 -38.40
C PRO A 617 14.55 -26.06 -36.88
N ALA A 618 14.16 -25.08 -36.07
CA ALA A 618 13.91 -25.20 -34.65
C ALA A 618 12.57 -24.53 -34.33
N PHE A 619 11.75 -25.18 -33.51
CA PHE A 619 10.40 -24.69 -33.21
C PHE A 619 10.36 -23.72 -32.03
N GLY A 620 11.35 -23.73 -31.15
CA GLY A 620 11.26 -23.00 -29.89
C GLY A 620 10.86 -23.90 -28.73
N ALA A 621 10.54 -23.28 -27.59
CA ALA A 621 10.25 -23.95 -26.33
C ALA A 621 8.83 -24.54 -26.25
N ASP A 622 7.89 -23.97 -27.00
CA ASP A 622 6.47 -24.32 -27.09
C ASP A 622 6.22 -25.66 -27.83
N GLY A 623 7.16 -26.04 -28.69
CA GLY A 623 7.21 -27.34 -29.34
C GLY A 623 6.77 -27.33 -30.80
N ALA A 624 6.72 -28.52 -31.40
CA ALA A 624 6.56 -28.63 -32.85
C ALA A 624 5.13 -28.30 -33.32
N GLY A 625 5.03 -27.34 -34.24
CA GLY A 625 3.84 -27.08 -35.05
C GLY A 625 3.89 -27.78 -36.40
N SER A 626 4.27 -27.03 -37.44
CA SER A 626 4.34 -27.51 -38.82
C SER A 626 5.57 -26.99 -39.58
N ILE A 627 5.99 -27.73 -40.60
CA ILE A 627 6.99 -27.27 -41.58
C ILE A 627 6.32 -27.28 -42.95
N GLY A 628 6.33 -26.13 -43.61
CA GLY A 628 5.79 -25.93 -44.95
C GLY A 628 6.87 -25.52 -45.96
N TYR A 629 6.60 -25.79 -47.23
CA TYR A 629 7.47 -25.44 -48.35
C TYR A 629 6.70 -24.72 -49.44
N SER A 630 7.35 -23.76 -50.10
CA SER A 630 6.81 -23.08 -51.27
C SER A 630 7.92 -22.69 -52.25
N LEU A 631 7.53 -22.44 -53.50
CA LEU A 631 8.38 -21.78 -54.49
C LEU A 631 8.05 -20.30 -54.49
N ALA A 632 9.05 -19.45 -54.69
CA ALA A 632 8.86 -18.02 -54.88
C ALA A 632 9.66 -17.54 -56.09
N LEU A 633 8.96 -16.95 -57.05
CA LEU A 633 9.50 -16.32 -58.25
C LEU A 633 9.34 -14.80 -58.13
N THR A 634 10.47 -14.09 -58.19
CA THR A 634 10.47 -12.63 -58.15
C THR A 634 10.24 -12.06 -59.55
N GLY A 635 9.01 -11.64 -59.83
CA GLY A 635 8.62 -10.96 -61.07
C GLY A 635 7.56 -11.70 -61.88
N SER A 636 7.22 -11.14 -63.04
CA SER A 636 6.33 -11.77 -64.02
C SER A 636 7.01 -11.82 -65.37
N ASN A 637 6.74 -12.86 -66.16
CA ASN A 637 7.40 -13.13 -67.43
C ASN A 637 8.93 -13.11 -67.30
N VAL A 638 9.45 -13.77 -66.26
CA VAL A 638 10.89 -13.82 -65.97
C VAL A 638 11.58 -14.65 -67.05
N ALA A 639 12.60 -14.11 -67.71
CA ALA A 639 13.34 -14.85 -68.73
C ALA A 639 14.02 -16.08 -68.11
N SER A 640 13.72 -17.27 -68.65
CA SER A 640 14.25 -18.54 -68.16
C SER A 640 15.71 -18.81 -68.58
N GLY A 641 16.18 -18.10 -69.60
CA GLY A 641 17.42 -18.44 -70.33
C GLY A 641 17.25 -19.53 -71.38
N LEU A 642 16.06 -20.14 -71.46
CA LEU A 642 15.68 -21.17 -72.42
C LEU A 642 14.84 -20.57 -73.56
N TYR A 643 14.82 -21.25 -74.70
CA TYR A 643 14.13 -20.82 -75.90
C TYR A 643 13.28 -21.97 -76.45
N ALA A 644 12.17 -21.63 -77.11
CA ALA A 644 11.37 -22.57 -77.87
C ALA A 644 12.11 -23.03 -79.14
N VAL A 645 11.72 -24.17 -79.69
CA VAL A 645 12.15 -24.59 -81.03
C VAL A 645 11.32 -23.88 -82.11
N ASP A 646 11.98 -23.29 -83.10
CA ASP A 646 11.38 -22.75 -84.33
C ASP A 646 12.08 -23.34 -85.57
N PRO A 647 11.50 -24.37 -86.22
CA PRO A 647 12.07 -24.97 -87.43
C PRO A 647 12.19 -24.02 -88.63
N ALA A 648 11.53 -22.85 -88.59
CA ALA A 648 11.67 -21.83 -89.63
C ALA A 648 12.87 -20.90 -89.40
N ALA A 649 13.44 -20.89 -88.20
CA ALA A 649 14.63 -20.10 -87.86
C ALA A 649 15.91 -20.79 -88.40
N ALA A 650 16.89 -19.99 -88.83
CA ALA A 650 18.12 -20.49 -89.46
C ALA A 650 18.97 -21.39 -88.55
N ASN A 651 18.83 -21.25 -87.24
CA ASN A 651 19.50 -22.04 -86.20
C ASN A 651 18.49 -22.81 -85.31
N GLY A 652 17.23 -22.90 -85.71
CA GLY A 652 16.18 -23.56 -84.92
C GLY A 652 15.70 -22.80 -83.69
N GLN A 653 16.27 -21.63 -83.36
CA GLN A 653 15.94 -20.89 -82.14
C GLN A 653 14.66 -20.07 -82.30
N GLY A 654 13.67 -20.37 -81.47
CA GLY A 654 12.39 -19.68 -81.38
C GLY A 654 12.35 -18.58 -80.31
N ALA A 655 11.14 -18.30 -79.83
CA ALA A 655 10.90 -17.28 -78.81
C ALA A 655 11.50 -17.66 -77.45
N ALA A 656 11.92 -16.66 -76.67
CA ALA A 656 12.38 -16.87 -75.30
C ALA A 656 11.26 -17.41 -74.40
N ILE A 657 11.55 -18.46 -73.65
CA ILE A 657 10.62 -19.04 -72.67
C ILE A 657 10.68 -18.18 -71.41
N VAL A 658 9.51 -17.75 -70.94
CA VAL A 658 9.36 -16.93 -69.73
C VAL A 658 8.62 -17.68 -68.63
N LEU A 659 8.99 -17.40 -67.38
CA LEU A 659 8.42 -18.03 -66.19
C LEU A 659 7.34 -17.16 -65.58
N ASN A 660 6.25 -17.80 -65.19
CA ASN A 660 5.18 -17.20 -64.39
C ASN A 660 4.78 -18.16 -63.27
N GLN A 661 4.39 -17.61 -62.12
CA GLN A 661 4.00 -18.39 -60.94
C GLN A 661 2.50 -18.29 -60.68
N VAL A 662 1.88 -19.42 -60.35
CA VAL A 662 0.53 -19.49 -59.76
C VAL A 662 0.59 -20.46 -58.57
N GLY A 663 0.49 -19.92 -57.35
CA GLY A 663 0.63 -20.73 -56.14
C GLY A 663 1.98 -21.45 -56.11
N ASN A 664 1.97 -22.77 -55.96
CA ASN A 664 3.17 -23.61 -55.88
C ASN A 664 3.65 -24.17 -57.22
N VAL A 665 3.17 -23.61 -58.34
CA VAL A 665 3.53 -24.02 -59.70
C VAL A 665 4.17 -22.86 -60.44
N ILE A 666 5.35 -23.10 -61.00
CA ILE A 666 6.01 -22.22 -61.97
C ILE A 666 5.83 -22.84 -63.36
N THR A 667 5.33 -22.05 -64.31
CA THR A 667 5.16 -22.49 -65.70
C THR A 667 6.12 -21.71 -66.60
N GLY A 668 6.93 -22.43 -67.36
CA GLY A 668 7.72 -21.88 -68.46
C GLY A 668 6.90 -21.91 -69.74
N SER A 669 6.61 -20.74 -70.31
CA SER A 669 5.76 -20.62 -71.50
C SER A 669 6.32 -19.63 -72.52
N ALA A 670 6.01 -19.85 -73.80
CA ALA A 670 6.28 -18.93 -74.90
C ALA A 670 5.15 -18.99 -75.93
N GLY A 671 4.67 -17.83 -76.38
CA GLY A 671 3.62 -17.78 -77.42
C GLY A 671 2.28 -18.43 -77.04
N GLY A 672 2.01 -18.64 -75.75
CA GLY A 672 0.81 -19.33 -75.24
C GLY A 672 0.93 -20.85 -75.16
N VAL A 673 2.13 -21.40 -75.40
CA VAL A 673 2.47 -22.82 -75.22
C VAL A 673 3.30 -22.99 -73.95
N ASP A 674 2.97 -23.99 -73.15
CA ASP A 674 3.69 -24.36 -71.93
C ASP A 674 4.74 -25.43 -72.27
N TYR A 675 6.00 -25.17 -71.92
CA TYR A 675 7.14 -26.04 -72.23
C TYR A 675 7.52 -26.92 -71.05
N PHE A 676 7.42 -26.38 -69.84
CA PHE A 676 7.66 -27.16 -68.63
C PHE A 676 6.98 -26.54 -67.42
N THR A 677 6.86 -27.33 -66.35
CA THR A 677 6.42 -26.86 -65.04
C THR A 677 7.38 -27.27 -63.94
N LEU A 678 7.51 -26.42 -62.92
CA LEU A 678 8.10 -26.73 -61.63
C LEU A 678 7.00 -26.72 -60.58
N THR A 679 6.74 -27.85 -59.93
CA THR A 679 5.70 -27.97 -58.91
C THR A 679 6.31 -28.41 -57.59
N ILE A 680 6.03 -27.71 -56.49
CA ILE A 680 6.48 -28.11 -55.14
C ILE A 680 5.34 -28.73 -54.34
N ASN A 681 5.65 -29.83 -53.64
CA ASN A 681 4.77 -30.37 -52.61
C ASN A 681 4.95 -29.58 -51.30
N PRO A 682 3.91 -28.88 -50.80
CA PRO A 682 4.04 -27.97 -49.67
C PRO A 682 4.33 -28.65 -48.34
N SER A 683 4.09 -29.96 -48.19
CA SER A 683 4.37 -30.68 -46.94
C SER A 683 5.71 -31.41 -46.94
N THR A 684 6.18 -31.85 -48.11
CA THR A 684 7.44 -32.63 -48.21
C THR A 684 8.62 -31.81 -48.73
N GLY A 685 8.36 -30.75 -49.48
CA GLY A 685 9.38 -29.95 -50.16
C GLY A 685 9.90 -30.55 -51.47
N GLU A 686 9.37 -31.70 -51.91
CA GLU A 686 9.73 -32.30 -53.20
C GLU A 686 9.34 -31.36 -54.36
N VAL A 687 10.28 -31.13 -55.28
CA VAL A 687 10.04 -30.30 -56.47
C VAL A 687 10.08 -31.17 -57.72
N THR A 688 8.99 -31.19 -58.47
CA THR A 688 8.89 -31.91 -59.74
C THR A 688 9.13 -30.96 -60.90
N LEU A 689 10.12 -31.29 -61.73
CA LEU A 689 10.25 -30.77 -63.09
C LEU A 689 9.45 -31.70 -64.02
N ALA A 690 8.53 -31.14 -64.80
CA ALA A 690 7.81 -31.87 -65.83
C ALA A 690 7.98 -31.14 -67.17
N LEU A 691 8.49 -31.87 -68.15
CA LEU A 691 8.62 -31.44 -69.53
C LEU A 691 7.29 -31.63 -70.26
N LEU A 692 6.86 -30.63 -71.01
CA LEU A 692 5.59 -30.58 -71.71
C LEU A 692 5.75 -30.35 -73.22
N ASP A 693 6.81 -29.67 -73.64
CA ASP A 693 7.18 -29.43 -75.03
C ASP A 693 8.70 -29.24 -75.14
N ASN A 694 9.24 -29.37 -76.35
CA ASN A 694 10.69 -29.43 -76.61
C ASN A 694 11.34 -28.05 -76.47
N VAL A 695 12.52 -28.02 -75.88
CA VAL A 695 13.32 -26.82 -75.66
C VAL A 695 14.41 -26.75 -76.72
N TRP A 696 14.81 -25.54 -77.12
CA TRP A 696 15.87 -25.37 -78.10
C TRP A 696 17.26 -25.52 -77.49
N HIS A 697 18.10 -26.29 -78.20
CA HIS A 697 19.50 -26.52 -77.88
C HIS A 697 20.44 -25.92 -78.93
N GLY A 698 21.58 -25.42 -78.45
CA GLY A 698 22.47 -24.59 -79.27
C GLY A 698 23.76 -25.28 -79.70
N ASP A 699 24.18 -26.36 -79.05
CA ASP A 699 25.46 -27.01 -79.33
C ASP A 699 25.34 -28.03 -80.46
N THR A 700 25.45 -27.55 -81.70
CA THR A 700 25.43 -28.40 -82.91
C THR A 700 26.56 -29.45 -82.99
N THR A 701 27.51 -29.48 -82.05
CA THR A 701 28.61 -30.46 -82.03
C THR A 701 28.37 -31.64 -81.09
N ASN A 702 27.37 -31.54 -80.22
CA ASN A 702 26.94 -32.60 -79.34
C ASN A 702 25.44 -32.89 -79.62
N ALA A 703 25.13 -34.13 -79.97
CA ALA A 703 23.75 -34.52 -80.28
C ALA A 703 22.90 -34.73 -79.01
N ASP A 704 23.50 -34.83 -77.83
CA ASP A 704 22.78 -35.03 -76.57
C ASP A 704 23.32 -33.97 -75.60
N ASP A 705 23.06 -32.69 -75.92
CA ASP A 705 23.50 -31.56 -75.11
C ASP A 705 22.48 -31.16 -74.04
N SER A 706 22.99 -30.50 -73.00
CA SER A 706 22.24 -30.16 -71.79
C SER A 706 22.10 -28.65 -71.71
N VAL A 707 20.88 -28.14 -71.66
CA VAL A 707 20.59 -26.74 -71.33
C VAL A 707 20.00 -26.64 -69.93
N ALA A 708 20.41 -25.61 -69.18
CA ALA A 708 19.97 -25.42 -67.79
C ALA A 708 19.12 -24.17 -67.66
N LEU A 709 18.09 -24.25 -66.82
CA LEU A 709 17.39 -23.06 -66.35
C LEU A 709 18.39 -22.16 -65.62
N THR A 710 18.58 -20.94 -66.14
CA THR A 710 19.59 -20.01 -65.64
C THR A 710 18.95 -18.66 -65.34
N LEU A 711 18.83 -18.34 -64.06
CA LEU A 711 18.21 -17.11 -63.58
C LEU A 711 19.23 -16.28 -62.78
N GLY A 712 18.91 -15.00 -62.57
CA GLY A 712 19.65 -14.18 -61.60
C GLY A 712 19.53 -14.73 -60.18
N GLN A 713 20.50 -14.41 -59.32
CA GLN A 713 20.46 -14.82 -57.91
C GLN A 713 19.18 -14.32 -57.21
N GLY A 714 18.56 -15.17 -56.41
CA GLY A 714 17.34 -14.90 -55.64
C GLY A 714 16.07 -14.76 -56.47
N VAL A 715 16.12 -14.99 -57.79
CA VAL A 715 14.95 -14.84 -58.67
C VAL A 715 13.97 -15.99 -58.51
N LEU A 716 14.47 -17.22 -58.39
CA LEU A 716 13.67 -18.41 -58.08
C LEU A 716 14.22 -19.06 -56.82
N THR A 717 13.45 -18.99 -55.74
CA THR A 717 13.84 -19.55 -54.44
C THR A 717 12.85 -20.58 -53.94
N LEU A 718 13.36 -21.59 -53.23
CA LEU A 718 12.59 -22.50 -52.41
C LEU A 718 12.58 -21.99 -50.98
N VAL A 719 11.39 -21.74 -50.44
CA VAL A 719 11.20 -21.19 -49.10
C VAL A 719 10.68 -22.28 -48.17
N GLN A 720 11.41 -22.59 -47.11
CA GLN A 720 10.89 -23.33 -45.97
C GLN A 720 10.28 -22.35 -44.96
N THR A 721 9.11 -22.65 -44.44
CA THR A 721 8.46 -21.94 -43.33
C THR A 721 8.25 -22.93 -42.19
N VAL A 722 8.75 -22.58 -41.02
CA VAL A 722 8.58 -23.33 -39.78
C VAL A 722 7.56 -22.57 -38.96
N THR A 723 6.56 -23.28 -38.46
CA THR A 723 5.55 -22.77 -37.53
C THR A 723 5.57 -23.63 -36.29
N ASP A 724 5.52 -23.02 -35.12
CA ASP A 724 5.52 -23.71 -33.84
C ASP A 724 4.09 -24.02 -33.35
N ALA A 725 3.95 -24.41 -32.09
CA ALA A 725 2.72 -24.91 -31.54
C ALA A 725 1.68 -23.80 -31.29
N ASP A 726 2.11 -22.57 -31.00
CA ASP A 726 1.22 -21.44 -30.78
C ASP A 726 0.94 -20.58 -32.03
N GLY A 727 1.74 -20.77 -33.09
CA GLY A 727 1.44 -20.31 -34.44
C GLY A 727 2.42 -19.27 -34.99
N ASP A 728 3.47 -18.95 -34.24
CA ASP A 728 4.56 -18.12 -34.71
C ASP A 728 5.34 -18.80 -35.84
N SER A 729 5.99 -18.01 -36.69
CA SER A 729 6.65 -18.57 -37.88
C SER A 729 7.94 -17.88 -38.29
N ALA A 730 8.86 -18.69 -38.82
CA ALA A 730 10.12 -18.24 -39.40
C ALA A 730 10.37 -18.90 -40.75
N SER A 731 11.03 -18.18 -41.66
CA SER A 731 11.30 -18.68 -43.01
C SER A 731 12.76 -18.50 -43.42
N ALA A 732 13.25 -19.43 -44.22
CA ALA A 732 14.54 -19.36 -44.91
C ALA A 732 14.37 -19.79 -46.37
N ALA A 733 15.24 -19.28 -47.23
CA ALA A 733 15.14 -19.49 -48.68
C ALA A 733 16.47 -20.00 -49.27
N VAL A 734 16.37 -20.95 -50.20
CA VAL A 734 17.48 -21.46 -51.01
C VAL A 734 17.26 -21.09 -52.47
N ASP A 735 18.29 -20.62 -53.16
CA ASP A 735 18.23 -20.26 -54.57
C ASP A 735 18.29 -21.51 -55.48
N LEU A 736 17.26 -21.69 -56.30
CA LEU A 736 17.19 -22.76 -57.30
C LEU A 736 17.60 -22.29 -58.70
N GLY A 737 17.53 -20.99 -58.97
CA GLY A 737 17.66 -20.41 -60.31
C GLY A 737 19.11 -20.14 -60.73
N ALA A 738 19.99 -19.83 -59.79
CA ALA A 738 21.39 -19.53 -60.10
C ALA A 738 22.31 -20.76 -60.21
N ASN A 739 21.83 -21.93 -59.76
CA ASN A 739 22.67 -23.12 -59.56
C ASN A 739 22.51 -24.20 -60.65
N GLY A 740 21.74 -23.93 -61.71
CA GLY A 740 21.53 -24.90 -62.80
C GLY A 740 20.91 -26.22 -62.32
N VAL A 741 20.01 -26.13 -61.32
CA VAL A 741 19.35 -27.27 -60.67
C VAL A 741 18.46 -28.03 -61.65
N PHE A 742 17.85 -27.34 -62.61
CA PHE A 742 16.93 -27.92 -63.59
C PHE A 742 17.55 -27.91 -64.98
N ARG A 743 17.59 -29.09 -65.62
CA ARG A 743 18.26 -29.33 -66.90
C ARG A 743 17.36 -30.06 -67.89
N PHE A 744 17.60 -29.82 -69.16
CA PHE A 744 16.87 -30.36 -70.30
C PHE A 744 17.89 -30.93 -71.27
N GLU A 745 17.81 -32.23 -71.52
CA GLU A 745 18.72 -32.97 -72.41
C GLU A 745 18.09 -33.13 -73.80
N ASP A 746 18.90 -32.95 -74.85
CA ASP A 746 18.49 -33.02 -76.26
C ASP A 746 18.28 -34.47 -76.76
N ASP A 747 17.29 -34.71 -77.62
CA ASP A 747 17.02 -36.01 -78.23
C ASP A 747 17.67 -36.13 -79.62
N GLY A 748 19.00 -36.06 -79.65
CA GLY A 748 19.78 -35.93 -80.88
C GLY A 748 19.44 -36.82 -82.07
N PRO A 749 19.88 -36.41 -83.27
CA PRO A 749 19.65 -37.17 -84.48
C PRO A 749 20.34 -38.54 -84.41
N ARG A 750 19.59 -39.58 -84.78
CA ARG A 750 20.12 -40.95 -84.94
C ARG A 750 20.00 -41.43 -86.38
N ALA A 751 21.02 -42.15 -86.84
CA ALA A 751 21.02 -42.83 -88.13
C ALA A 751 21.09 -44.35 -87.93
N GLY A 752 20.01 -45.06 -88.26
CA GLY A 752 19.94 -46.53 -88.21
C GLY A 752 19.74 -47.15 -89.60
N LEU A 753 19.87 -48.48 -89.68
CA LEU A 753 19.42 -49.24 -90.84
C LEU A 753 17.90 -49.46 -90.77
N ALA A 754 17.24 -49.46 -91.92
CA ALA A 754 15.84 -49.87 -92.01
C ALA A 754 15.71 -51.37 -91.70
N VAL A 755 14.64 -51.75 -90.98
CA VAL A 755 14.35 -53.14 -90.60
C VAL A 755 14.03 -54.00 -91.83
N GLU A 756 13.43 -53.39 -92.85
CA GLU A 756 13.26 -53.96 -94.18
C GLU A 756 13.74 -52.94 -95.22
N ALA A 757 14.63 -53.36 -96.11
CA ALA A 757 15.22 -52.48 -97.11
C ALA A 757 15.28 -53.16 -98.49
N PRO A 758 15.09 -52.43 -99.61
CA PRO A 758 15.26 -52.96 -100.96
C PRO A 758 16.68 -53.49 -101.17
N SER A 759 16.87 -54.48 -102.06
CA SER A 759 18.23 -54.90 -102.42
C SER A 759 18.98 -53.78 -103.16
N LEU A 760 20.24 -53.55 -102.80
CA LEU A 760 21.14 -52.66 -103.54
C LEU A 760 21.95 -53.47 -104.55
N GLY A 761 21.84 -53.07 -105.81
CA GLY A 761 22.62 -53.64 -106.89
C GLY A 761 22.60 -52.74 -108.10
N ALA A 762 23.75 -52.59 -108.75
CA ALA A 762 23.88 -51.92 -110.02
C ALA A 762 24.64 -52.87 -110.95
N SER A 763 24.08 -53.15 -112.11
CA SER A 763 24.71 -54.00 -113.13
C SER A 763 25.16 -53.13 -114.30
N VAL A 764 26.43 -53.21 -114.65
CA VAL A 764 26.97 -52.70 -115.91
C VAL A 764 27.20 -53.87 -116.85
N ASP A 765 27.09 -53.63 -118.15
CA ASP A 765 27.41 -54.64 -119.15
C ASP A 765 28.80 -54.36 -119.74
N GLU A 766 29.67 -55.38 -119.67
CA GLU A 766 31.04 -55.35 -120.17
C GLU A 766 31.14 -55.64 -121.68
N SER A 767 30.01 -55.87 -122.37
CA SER A 767 29.94 -56.12 -123.82
C SER A 767 30.39 -54.94 -124.72
N LEU A 768 30.84 -53.84 -124.12
CA LEU A 768 31.30 -52.63 -124.80
C LEU A 768 32.66 -52.85 -125.52
N VAL A 769 32.63 -52.92 -126.85
CA VAL A 769 33.84 -53.13 -127.69
C VAL A 769 34.81 -51.94 -127.66
N SER A 770 34.32 -50.75 -127.35
CA SER A 770 35.08 -49.58 -126.92
C SER A 770 34.08 -48.59 -126.28
N LEU A 771 34.51 -47.68 -125.42
CA LEU A 771 33.65 -46.62 -124.82
C LEU A 771 33.02 -45.64 -125.85
N GLY A 772 32.98 -45.99 -127.13
CA GLY A 772 32.29 -45.30 -128.23
C GLY A 772 31.53 -46.25 -129.16
N GLY A 773 30.28 -46.55 -128.79
CA GLY A 773 29.09 -46.86 -129.64
C GLY A 773 29.16 -47.98 -130.69
N VAL A 774 28.26 -48.97 -130.63
CA VAL A 774 26.91 -48.93 -131.23
C VAL A 774 26.13 -50.23 -130.92
N GLY A 775 25.35 -50.16 -129.85
CA GLY A 775 24.33 -51.13 -129.44
C GLY A 775 23.46 -50.39 -128.43
N SER A 776 22.17 -50.26 -128.69
CA SER A 776 21.31 -49.28 -128.02
C SER A 776 20.75 -49.75 -126.68
N ASP A 777 21.61 -50.14 -125.76
CA ASP A 777 21.31 -50.16 -124.32
C ASP A 777 22.39 -49.43 -123.48
N GLY A 778 23.66 -49.41 -123.91
CA GLY A 778 24.62 -48.33 -123.67
C GLY A 778 24.98 -48.00 -122.22
N VAL A 779 24.86 -48.94 -121.28
CA VAL A 779 25.06 -48.67 -119.84
C VAL A 779 26.53 -48.91 -119.43
N ALA A 780 27.43 -48.00 -119.81
CA ALA A 780 28.82 -47.97 -119.30
C ALA A 780 28.91 -47.51 -117.82
N SER A 781 27.79 -47.05 -117.27
CA SER A 781 27.65 -46.61 -115.89
C SER A 781 26.25 -46.98 -115.40
N ALA A 782 26.15 -47.70 -114.28
CA ALA A 782 24.89 -47.99 -113.62
C ALA A 782 24.79 -47.15 -112.34
N THR A 783 23.59 -46.65 -112.04
CA THR A 783 23.33 -45.81 -110.87
C THR A 783 22.42 -46.56 -109.92
N LEU A 784 22.78 -46.62 -108.63
CA LEU A 784 21.84 -47.03 -107.59
C LEU A 784 20.75 -45.97 -107.46
N SER A 785 19.48 -46.36 -107.44
CA SER A 785 18.41 -45.37 -107.28
C SER A 785 18.54 -44.69 -105.92
N ALA A 786 18.42 -43.36 -105.91
CA ALA A 786 18.46 -42.59 -104.67
C ALA A 786 17.41 -43.08 -103.67
N ALA A 787 16.21 -43.43 -104.14
CA ALA A 787 15.14 -43.98 -103.30
C ALA A 787 15.52 -45.32 -102.63
N ASN A 788 16.19 -46.23 -103.34
CA ASN A 788 16.59 -47.52 -102.74
C ASN A 788 17.74 -47.35 -101.76
N VAL A 789 18.68 -46.42 -102.04
CA VAL A 789 19.78 -46.07 -101.13
C VAL A 789 19.20 -45.41 -99.87
N GLN A 790 18.29 -44.45 -100.00
CA GLN A 790 17.60 -43.81 -98.87
C GLN A 790 16.82 -44.83 -98.03
N ALA A 791 16.10 -45.75 -98.68
CA ALA A 791 15.33 -46.81 -98.00
C ALA A 791 16.19 -47.83 -97.24
N GLN A 792 17.53 -47.80 -97.36
CA GLN A 792 18.40 -48.59 -96.49
C GLN A 792 18.49 -48.05 -95.08
N PHE A 793 18.17 -46.78 -94.88
CA PHE A 793 18.39 -46.06 -93.65
C PHE A 793 17.05 -45.66 -93.04
N ASN A 794 16.99 -45.65 -91.71
CA ASN A 794 15.89 -45.14 -90.91
C ASN A 794 16.41 -44.01 -90.02
N PRO A 795 16.69 -42.82 -90.59
CA PRO A 795 17.13 -41.68 -89.80
C PRO A 795 15.96 -41.11 -88.99
N ALA A 796 16.23 -40.69 -87.77
CA ALA A 796 15.36 -39.83 -86.98
C ALA A 796 16.15 -38.60 -86.57
N PHE A 797 15.53 -37.43 -86.67
CA PHE A 797 16.23 -36.15 -86.47
C PHE A 797 16.20 -35.65 -85.03
N GLY A 798 15.38 -36.27 -84.18
CA GLY A 798 15.03 -35.70 -82.88
C GLY A 798 13.72 -34.92 -82.98
N ALA A 799 13.40 -34.22 -81.91
CA ALA A 799 12.16 -33.49 -81.71
C ALA A 799 12.21 -32.06 -82.27
N ASP A 800 13.41 -31.56 -82.61
CA ASP A 800 13.64 -30.24 -83.23
C ASP A 800 13.24 -30.16 -84.73
N GLY A 801 12.97 -31.31 -85.34
CA GLY A 801 12.42 -31.44 -86.68
C GLY A 801 13.42 -31.91 -87.73
N ALA A 802 13.01 -31.91 -88.99
CA ALA A 802 13.82 -32.52 -90.05
C ALA A 802 15.08 -31.70 -90.37
N GLY A 803 16.25 -32.25 -90.05
CA GLY A 803 17.54 -31.77 -90.48
C GLY A 803 17.93 -32.24 -91.90
N SER A 804 19.24 -32.36 -92.14
CA SER A 804 19.78 -32.83 -93.43
C SER A 804 20.33 -34.25 -93.33
N ILE A 805 20.18 -35.04 -94.40
CA ILE A 805 20.79 -36.38 -94.49
C ILE A 805 21.92 -36.34 -95.53
N GLY A 806 23.12 -36.74 -95.10
CA GLY A 806 24.28 -36.92 -95.97
C GLY A 806 24.54 -38.39 -96.26
N TYR A 807 24.97 -38.69 -97.48
CA TYR A 807 25.42 -40.03 -97.88
C TYR A 807 26.86 -39.96 -98.39
N SER A 808 27.72 -40.86 -97.94
CA SER A 808 29.10 -41.00 -98.44
C SER A 808 29.43 -42.46 -98.70
N LEU A 809 30.19 -42.73 -99.76
CA LEU A 809 30.81 -44.04 -99.95
C LEU A 809 32.15 -44.05 -99.20
N ALA A 810 32.41 -45.13 -98.47
CA ALA A 810 33.67 -45.37 -97.79
C ALA A 810 34.15 -46.80 -98.07
N LEU A 811 35.46 -46.95 -98.27
CA LEU A 811 36.13 -48.25 -98.30
C LEU A 811 36.86 -48.43 -96.97
N THR A 812 36.81 -49.64 -96.40
CA THR A 812 37.45 -49.97 -95.12
C THR A 812 38.97 -50.13 -95.21
N GLY A 813 39.59 -49.73 -96.32
CA GLY A 813 41.05 -49.77 -96.51
C GLY A 813 41.51 -49.19 -97.85
N SER A 814 42.82 -49.09 -98.03
CA SER A 814 43.45 -48.76 -99.32
C SER A 814 43.63 -50.01 -100.17
N ASN A 815 43.37 -49.93 -101.48
CA ASN A 815 43.49 -51.06 -102.43
C ASN A 815 42.61 -52.28 -102.06
N VAL A 816 41.39 -52.04 -101.57
CA VAL A 816 40.41 -53.11 -101.34
C VAL A 816 40.15 -53.85 -102.65
N ALA A 817 40.38 -55.16 -102.67
CA ALA A 817 40.14 -55.98 -103.83
C ALA A 817 38.66 -55.91 -104.21
N SER A 818 38.36 -55.60 -105.48
CA SER A 818 36.97 -55.46 -105.97
C SER A 818 36.21 -56.79 -106.03
N GLY A 819 36.92 -57.93 -105.89
CA GLY A 819 36.38 -59.27 -106.17
C GLY A 819 36.21 -59.55 -107.66
N LEU A 820 36.49 -58.57 -108.54
CA LEU A 820 36.52 -58.72 -109.98
C LEU A 820 37.96 -58.92 -110.44
N TYR A 821 38.16 -59.74 -111.46
CA TYR A 821 39.46 -60.00 -112.06
C TYR A 821 39.54 -59.35 -113.44
N ALA A 822 40.71 -58.83 -113.80
CA ALA A 822 40.97 -58.49 -115.18
C ALA A 822 40.92 -59.76 -116.03
N VAL A 823 40.29 -59.69 -117.20
CA VAL A 823 40.30 -60.80 -118.16
C VAL A 823 41.75 -60.99 -118.64
N ASP A 824 42.30 -62.18 -118.42
CA ASP A 824 43.55 -62.60 -119.05
C ASP A 824 43.23 -63.33 -120.36
N PRO A 825 43.42 -62.67 -121.54
CA PRO A 825 43.14 -63.30 -122.82
C PRO A 825 44.05 -64.50 -123.14
N ALA A 826 45.06 -64.79 -122.31
CA ALA A 826 45.99 -65.91 -122.48
C ALA A 826 45.71 -67.13 -121.56
N ALA A 827 44.74 -67.06 -120.65
CA ALA A 827 44.41 -68.16 -119.74
C ALA A 827 43.30 -69.06 -120.33
N ALA A 828 43.69 -70.18 -120.96
CA ALA A 828 42.79 -71.24 -121.44
C ALA A 828 43.08 -72.58 -120.77
#